data_AF-A0A423NHU2-F1
#
_entry.id   AF-A0A423NHU2-F1
#
_cell.length_a   1.000
_cell.length_b   1.000
_cell.length_c   1.000
_cell.angle_alpha   90.00
_cell.angle_beta   90.00
_cell.angle_gamma   90.00
#
_symmetry.space_group_name_H-M   'P 1'
#
loop_
_entity.id
_entity.type
_entity.pdbx_description
1 polymer ?
#
loop_
_entity_poly.entity_id
_entity_poly.type
_entity_poly.pdbx_seq_one_letter_code
_entity_poly.pdbx_strand_id
1 'polypeptide(L)'
;MLICGRESKCAQRWHLKDIYEDLFDDWSKRAPSSEQFPIATARAYLEFARGFRFELIQGWFSQETYFSEALNAGSATVRFTLEKGGYWERLIDRPHRFGKMKARFKPGDSPRGVWWCPPSIELLEVKELWIVEGIFDAIALVHNGIAAVSAMSSNLFPEDSLKLLVRQRGGKLPKLVWALDNEPGAHKYTKRWVRQARALGYECEAAQIPQTDSRKVDWNDLHQRWCFIDDENQRAERIKKDVATARYHGSLLIAESASEKGVLMYDWRERHEFHFGFDSRLYWFKMDLEKFSRAMHALEASDLHEDQLLSEGQRRQKALRQCGGVVEIANCYPQALYFQRNEVTDESWYYFRVDFPHDSGSVKNTFTGGQVAAASEFKKRLLGMAAGAVFTGSSKQLDKIMKDQLFGLKTVETIDFVGYSKQHSCYVFGDLAVRGGIVSLVNKEDFFEFGKLRLKTLQKSITMHIQRDGKQYRTDWLPMLWLCFGAKGIVALAFWFGSLFAEQIRAKYKSFPFLEVTGEAGAGKTTLLTFLWKLLGREHEGFDPSKSTRAGRQRAMGQVSNMPVVLIEGDRNEPDKAHAKGFDWDELKDYYGGGTLGTKGMKTSGNETYEPPFRGAIAISQNADVSASEAILTRIIKSHFARPEVTTESRAAADNLNLIPVEHLSHFLLLAVRAETQVMTQFAERVVVHERQLRELKDIRVERIIKNHSQLMALVDCLRLVCALDDNQVATTQQALMSMALERQAAISADHPLVAEFWEVFEYLESLGEGPQVNHSIDPKLIAINLNEFAEMASVHRQNLGDLKTLRGLLVNSRSRKWQETNKPIYSAVRAAQAASHAMPKKTTTVRCWIFQRV
;
A
#
# COMPACT_ATOMS: atom_id res chain seq x y z
N MET A 1 -30.54 -14.88 -7.86
CA MET A 1 -29.38 -15.00 -6.96
C MET A 1 -28.66 -16.30 -7.32
N LEU A 2 -27.33 -16.32 -7.39
CA LEU A 2 -26.53 -17.53 -7.61
C LEU A 2 -26.10 -18.06 -6.23
N ILE A 3 -26.37 -19.32 -5.94
CA ILE A 3 -26.05 -19.94 -4.64
C ILE A 3 -25.04 -21.06 -4.90
N CYS A 4 -23.92 -21.05 -4.17
CA CYS A 4 -22.96 -22.15 -4.23
C CYS A 4 -23.59 -23.43 -3.66
N GLY A 5 -23.70 -24.49 -4.46
CA GLY A 5 -24.26 -25.78 -4.03
C GLY A 5 -23.49 -26.52 -2.93
N ARG A 6 -22.33 -26.00 -2.49
CA ARG A 6 -21.58 -26.49 -1.33
C ARG A 6 -21.88 -25.62 -0.11
N GLU A 7 -23.14 -25.60 0.31
CA GLU A 7 -23.64 -24.69 1.34
C GLU A 7 -22.89 -24.85 2.67
N SER A 8 -22.43 -26.05 3.01
CA SER A 8 -21.66 -26.36 4.23
C SER A 8 -20.18 -25.92 4.21
N LYS A 9 -19.59 -25.63 3.03
CA LYS A 9 -18.16 -25.26 2.90
C LYS A 9 -17.93 -23.84 2.38
N CYS A 10 -18.80 -23.35 1.51
CA CYS A 10 -18.62 -22.08 0.81
C CYS A 10 -19.68 -21.06 1.23
N ALA A 11 -20.94 -21.48 1.37
CA ALA A 11 -22.11 -20.65 1.73
C ALA A 11 -22.25 -19.32 0.94
N GLN A 12 -21.49 -19.15 -0.14
CA GLN A 12 -21.50 -17.91 -0.90
C GLN A 12 -22.79 -17.80 -1.72
N ARG A 13 -23.39 -16.63 -1.62
CA ARG A 13 -24.55 -16.20 -2.37
C ARG A 13 -24.14 -14.96 -3.13
N TRP A 14 -24.29 -14.99 -4.45
CA TRP A 14 -23.99 -13.88 -5.32
C TRP A 14 -25.27 -13.29 -5.88
N HIS A 15 -25.33 -11.96 -5.93
CA HIS A 15 -26.39 -11.30 -6.67
C HIS A 15 -26.12 -11.51 -8.18
N LEU A 16 -27.15 -11.86 -8.97
CA LEU A 16 -26.96 -12.16 -10.40
C LEU A 16 -26.36 -10.96 -11.16
N LYS A 17 -26.73 -9.75 -10.74
CA LYS A 17 -26.22 -8.47 -11.27
C LYS A 17 -24.71 -8.27 -11.05
N ASP A 18 -24.13 -8.91 -10.03
CA ASP A 18 -22.71 -8.75 -9.68
C ASP A 18 -21.81 -9.76 -10.43
N ILE A 19 -22.39 -10.84 -10.98
CA ILE A 19 -21.66 -11.85 -11.77
C ILE A 19 -21.78 -11.57 -13.27
N TYR A 20 -22.95 -11.12 -13.72
CA TYR A 20 -23.25 -10.84 -15.12
C TYR A 20 -23.52 -9.35 -15.31
N GLU A 21 -22.56 -8.50 -14.95
CA GLU A 21 -22.70 -7.04 -15.03
C GLU A 21 -23.12 -6.60 -16.44
N ASP A 22 -22.59 -7.27 -17.48
CA ASP A 22 -22.92 -7.06 -18.89
C ASP A 22 -24.39 -7.25 -19.24
N LEU A 23 -25.11 -8.15 -18.55
CA LEU A 23 -26.55 -8.41 -18.75
C LEU A 23 -27.47 -7.39 -18.06
N PHE A 24 -26.94 -6.58 -17.14
CA PHE A 24 -27.72 -5.65 -16.30
C PHE A 24 -27.23 -4.19 -16.37
N ASP A 25 -26.15 -3.93 -17.10
CA ASP A 25 -25.60 -2.59 -17.29
C ASP A 25 -26.09 -1.91 -18.57
N ASP A 26 -26.77 -2.58 -19.51
CA ASP A 26 -27.18 -1.98 -20.79
C ASP A 26 -28.65 -2.33 -21.12
N TRP A 27 -29.57 -1.53 -20.58
CA TRP A 27 -31.00 -1.75 -20.70
C TRP A 27 -31.51 -1.42 -22.09
N SER A 28 -30.95 -0.39 -22.73
CA SER A 28 -31.31 0.00 -24.10
C SER A 28 -31.08 -1.12 -25.12
N LYS A 29 -30.07 -1.98 -24.90
CA LYS A 29 -29.86 -3.17 -25.74
C LYS A 29 -30.85 -4.28 -25.44
N ARG A 30 -31.24 -4.45 -24.18
CA ARG A 30 -32.06 -5.56 -23.71
C ARG A 30 -33.56 -5.36 -23.99
N ALA A 31 -34.04 -4.14 -23.83
CA ALA A 31 -35.42 -3.75 -24.06
C ALA A 31 -35.44 -2.40 -24.80
N PRO A 32 -35.15 -2.38 -26.11
CA PRO A 32 -35.09 -1.15 -26.89
C PRO A 32 -36.47 -0.48 -26.94
N SER A 33 -36.52 0.84 -26.78
CA SER A 33 -37.74 1.60 -27.03
C SER A 33 -38.06 1.66 -28.52
N SER A 34 -39.35 1.67 -28.83
CA SER A 34 -39.88 1.82 -30.19
C SER A 34 -41.05 2.81 -30.18
N GLU A 35 -41.54 3.22 -31.35
CA GLU A 35 -42.72 4.07 -31.44
C GLU A 35 -43.96 3.44 -30.78
N GLN A 36 -44.10 2.12 -30.86
CA GLN A 36 -45.19 1.37 -30.22
C GLN A 36 -45.00 1.21 -28.71
N PHE A 37 -43.76 1.11 -28.25
CA PHE A 37 -43.41 0.95 -26.83
C PHE A 37 -42.35 1.99 -26.43
N PRO A 38 -42.73 3.29 -26.32
CA PRO A 38 -41.77 4.38 -26.13
C PRO A 38 -41.04 4.32 -24.79
N ILE A 39 -41.62 3.64 -23.79
CA ILE A 39 -41.06 3.51 -22.43
C ILE A 39 -40.48 2.11 -22.14
N ALA A 40 -40.26 1.27 -23.16
CA ALA A 40 -39.89 -0.14 -22.96
C ALA A 40 -38.62 -0.32 -22.11
N THR A 41 -37.61 0.52 -22.31
CA THR A 41 -36.31 0.44 -21.61
C THR A 41 -36.44 0.84 -20.14
N ALA A 42 -37.10 1.97 -19.89
CA ALA A 42 -37.38 2.47 -18.54
C ALA A 42 -38.26 1.51 -17.76
N ARG A 43 -39.30 0.97 -18.41
CA ARG A 43 -40.17 -0.07 -17.83
C ARG A 43 -39.36 -1.30 -17.43
N ALA A 44 -38.55 -1.85 -18.35
CA ALA A 44 -37.73 -3.03 -18.05
C ALA A 44 -36.75 -2.77 -16.89
N TYR A 45 -36.15 -1.57 -16.82
CA TYR A 45 -35.31 -1.18 -15.69
C TYR A 45 -36.10 -1.16 -14.37
N LEU A 46 -37.28 -0.57 -14.33
CA LEU A 46 -38.09 -0.47 -13.10
C LEU A 46 -38.64 -1.84 -12.67
N GLU A 47 -39.09 -2.68 -13.60
CA GLU A 47 -39.58 -4.02 -13.29
C GLU A 47 -38.44 -4.96 -12.86
N PHE A 48 -37.42 -5.14 -13.70
CA PHE A 48 -36.40 -6.17 -13.48
C PHE A 48 -35.22 -5.70 -12.62
N ALA A 49 -34.85 -4.41 -12.69
CA ALA A 49 -33.75 -3.88 -11.88
C ALA A 49 -34.23 -3.41 -10.51
N ARG A 50 -35.48 -2.93 -10.38
CA ARG A 50 -36.00 -2.36 -9.14
C ARG A 50 -37.10 -3.19 -8.47
N GLY A 51 -37.68 -4.17 -9.16
CA GLY A 51 -38.71 -5.06 -8.61
C GLY A 51 -40.11 -4.47 -8.61
N PHE A 52 -40.34 -3.33 -9.29
CA PHE A 52 -41.62 -2.64 -9.24
C PHE A 52 -42.68 -3.30 -10.12
N ARG A 53 -43.92 -3.33 -9.62
CA ARG A 53 -45.12 -3.74 -10.35
C ARG A 53 -45.56 -2.58 -11.24
N PHE A 54 -45.49 -2.78 -12.55
CA PHE A 54 -45.75 -1.71 -13.51
C PHE A 54 -47.17 -1.15 -13.40
N GLU A 55 -48.15 -1.99 -13.06
CA GLU A 55 -49.56 -1.60 -12.91
C GLU A 55 -49.76 -0.53 -11.83
N LEU A 56 -48.87 -0.46 -10.83
CA LEU A 56 -48.94 0.53 -9.76
C LEU A 56 -48.28 1.86 -10.11
N ILE A 57 -47.34 1.87 -11.06
CA ILE A 57 -46.51 3.04 -11.38
C ILE A 57 -46.74 3.57 -12.80
N GLN A 58 -47.75 3.03 -13.49
CA GLN A 58 -48.11 3.44 -14.83
C GLN A 58 -48.46 4.93 -14.84
N GLY A 59 -47.79 5.67 -15.73
CA GLY A 59 -47.98 7.11 -15.88
C GLY A 59 -47.17 7.99 -14.92
N TRP A 60 -46.37 7.43 -14.01
CA TRP A 60 -45.58 8.23 -13.04
C TRP A 60 -44.24 8.71 -13.59
N PHE A 61 -43.75 8.09 -14.67
CA PHE A 61 -42.42 8.33 -15.23
C PHE A 61 -42.45 8.42 -16.75
N SER A 62 -41.41 9.03 -17.32
CA SER A 62 -41.12 8.99 -18.76
C SER A 62 -39.75 8.39 -19.04
N GLN A 63 -39.53 7.94 -20.28
CA GLN A 63 -38.24 7.50 -20.79
C GLN A 63 -37.64 8.57 -21.70
N GLU A 64 -36.38 8.93 -21.44
CA GLU A 64 -35.68 10.01 -22.15
C GLU A 64 -34.22 9.64 -22.39
N THR A 65 -33.46 10.46 -23.11
CA THR A 65 -32.02 10.25 -23.33
C THR A 65 -31.17 11.37 -22.74
N TYR A 66 -29.96 11.01 -22.31
CA TYR A 66 -28.95 11.95 -21.82
C TYR A 66 -27.62 11.69 -22.53
N PHE A 67 -26.92 12.76 -22.91
CA PHE A 67 -25.59 12.72 -23.49
C PHE A 67 -24.64 13.67 -22.76
N SER A 68 -23.42 13.20 -22.49
CA SER A 68 -22.33 13.98 -21.90
C SER A 68 -21.21 14.17 -22.90
N GLU A 69 -20.97 15.41 -23.33
CA GLU A 69 -19.89 15.76 -24.25
C GLU A 69 -18.51 15.50 -23.62
N ALA A 70 -18.31 15.89 -22.36
CA ALA A 70 -17.03 15.73 -21.65
C ALA A 70 -16.58 14.27 -21.51
N LEU A 71 -17.54 13.34 -21.41
CA LEU A 71 -17.29 11.90 -21.30
C LEU A 71 -17.47 11.17 -22.63
N ASN A 72 -17.92 11.88 -23.68
CA ASN A 72 -18.36 11.35 -24.96
C ASN A 72 -19.24 10.09 -24.81
N ALA A 73 -20.29 10.18 -23.99
CA ALA A 73 -21.10 9.03 -23.59
C ALA A 73 -22.59 9.38 -23.45
N GLY A 74 -23.46 8.51 -24.00
CA GLY A 74 -24.92 8.56 -23.85
C GLY A 74 -25.50 7.47 -22.94
N SER A 75 -26.72 7.69 -22.45
CA SER A 75 -27.50 6.77 -21.60
C SER A 75 -29.00 7.01 -21.78
N ALA A 76 -29.83 5.95 -21.83
CA ALA A 76 -31.26 6.11 -21.58
C ALA A 76 -31.49 6.51 -20.11
N THR A 77 -32.63 7.13 -19.85
CA THR A 77 -32.98 7.67 -18.54
C THR A 77 -34.44 7.41 -18.18
N VAL A 78 -34.69 7.31 -16.88
CA VAL A 78 -36.04 7.33 -16.29
C VAL A 78 -36.23 8.69 -15.63
N ARG A 79 -37.29 9.43 -16.00
CA ARG A 79 -37.61 10.75 -15.43
C ARG A 79 -38.89 10.72 -14.61
N PHE A 80 -38.87 11.43 -13.48
CA PHE A 80 -40.05 11.73 -12.66
C PHE A 80 -40.23 13.25 -12.60
N THR A 81 -41.45 13.71 -12.85
CA THR A 81 -41.82 15.13 -12.78
C THR A 81 -41.85 15.60 -11.32
N LEU A 82 -41.43 16.85 -11.08
CA LEU A 82 -41.39 17.46 -9.75
C LEU A 82 -42.46 18.53 -9.57
N GLU A 83 -42.88 18.76 -8.33
CA GLU A 83 -44.00 19.65 -7.97
C GLU A 83 -43.72 21.12 -8.32
N LYS A 84 -42.46 21.59 -8.16
CA LYS A 84 -42.03 22.94 -8.55
C LYS A 84 -41.75 23.10 -10.06
N GLY A 85 -42.12 22.11 -10.88
CA GLY A 85 -41.70 22.00 -12.28
C GLY A 85 -40.31 21.35 -12.41
N GLY A 86 -39.96 20.98 -13.64
CA GLY A 86 -38.74 20.24 -13.93
C GLY A 86 -38.87 18.73 -13.66
N TYR A 87 -37.72 18.06 -13.49
CA TYR A 87 -37.67 16.61 -13.31
C TYR A 87 -36.46 16.17 -12.50
N TRP A 88 -36.58 14.99 -11.88
CA TRP A 88 -35.48 14.15 -11.45
C TRP A 88 -35.28 13.03 -12.47
N GLU A 89 -34.06 12.78 -12.90
CA GLU A 89 -33.74 11.72 -13.86
C GLU A 89 -32.64 10.78 -13.37
N ARG A 90 -32.80 9.50 -13.69
CA ARG A 90 -31.84 8.42 -13.41
C ARG A 90 -31.25 7.91 -14.72
N LEU A 91 -29.92 7.86 -14.82
CA LEU A 91 -29.21 7.22 -15.94
C LEU A 91 -29.23 5.70 -15.71
N ILE A 92 -29.63 4.94 -16.74
CA ILE A 92 -29.84 3.49 -16.61
C ILE A 92 -28.86 2.64 -17.43
N ASP A 93 -28.23 3.19 -18.47
CA ASP A 93 -27.21 2.46 -19.24
C ASP A 93 -25.79 2.82 -18.80
N ARG A 94 -25.07 1.82 -18.30
CA ARG A 94 -23.69 1.84 -17.84
C ARG A 94 -23.40 3.07 -16.98
N PRO A 95 -24.17 3.28 -15.90
CA PRO A 95 -24.17 4.53 -15.14
C PRO A 95 -22.83 4.80 -14.44
N HIS A 96 -21.99 3.76 -14.24
CA HIS A 96 -20.66 3.90 -13.65
C HIS A 96 -19.73 4.82 -14.47
N ARG A 97 -19.92 4.93 -15.80
CA ARG A 97 -19.14 5.83 -16.68
C ARG A 97 -19.32 7.31 -16.35
N PHE A 98 -20.44 7.67 -15.73
CA PHE A 98 -20.80 9.06 -15.40
C PHE A 98 -20.37 9.48 -13.98
N GLY A 99 -19.54 8.68 -13.31
CA GLY A 99 -18.99 8.99 -11.99
C GLY A 99 -20.08 9.22 -10.94
N LYS A 100 -20.14 10.44 -10.37
CA LYS A 100 -21.14 10.84 -9.37
C LYS A 100 -22.50 11.21 -9.97
N MET A 101 -22.60 11.43 -11.29
CA MET A 101 -23.81 11.91 -11.96
C MET A 101 -24.79 10.77 -12.35
N LYS A 102 -24.96 9.78 -11.48
CA LYS A 102 -25.85 8.63 -11.76
C LYS A 102 -27.34 9.00 -11.71
N ALA A 103 -27.67 10.04 -10.95
CA ALA A 103 -28.99 10.66 -10.91
C ALA A 103 -28.80 12.18 -10.84
N ARG A 104 -29.73 12.94 -11.40
CA ARG A 104 -29.64 14.40 -11.47
C ARG A 104 -31.00 15.05 -11.54
N PHE A 105 -31.05 16.32 -11.17
CA PHE A 105 -32.18 17.21 -11.46
C PHE A 105 -31.95 17.89 -12.80
N LYS A 106 -33.03 18.39 -13.40
CA LYS A 106 -32.94 19.32 -14.53
C LYS A 106 -31.96 20.46 -14.18
N PRO A 107 -31.00 20.82 -15.06
CA PRO A 107 -30.06 21.91 -14.81
C PRO A 107 -30.75 23.20 -14.39
N GLY A 108 -30.30 23.79 -13.29
CA GLY A 108 -30.85 25.03 -12.73
C GLY A 108 -31.99 24.82 -11.73
N ASP A 109 -32.63 23.64 -11.70
CA ASP A 109 -33.73 23.37 -10.78
C ASP A 109 -33.23 22.82 -9.44
N SER A 110 -33.97 23.11 -8.36
CA SER A 110 -33.68 22.60 -7.03
C SER A 110 -34.94 22.05 -6.35
N PRO A 111 -34.90 20.84 -5.77
CA PRO A 111 -36.00 20.29 -4.98
C PRO A 111 -36.13 20.92 -3.58
N ARG A 112 -35.36 21.95 -3.24
CA ARG A 112 -35.35 22.55 -1.89
C ARG A 112 -36.74 23.00 -1.46
N GLY A 113 -37.10 22.63 -0.24
CA GLY A 113 -38.36 22.99 0.39
C GLY A 113 -39.53 22.07 0.04
N VAL A 114 -39.40 21.15 -0.94
CA VAL A 114 -40.51 20.27 -1.34
C VAL A 114 -40.12 18.79 -1.32
N TRP A 115 -41.13 17.92 -1.28
CA TRP A 115 -40.97 16.49 -1.51
C TRP A 115 -41.46 16.09 -2.90
N TRP A 116 -41.11 14.89 -3.34
CA TRP A 116 -41.81 14.20 -4.42
C TRP A 116 -42.84 13.27 -3.78
N CYS A 117 -44.11 13.43 -4.17
CA CYS A 117 -45.20 12.60 -3.71
C CYS A 117 -45.64 11.65 -4.83
N PRO A 118 -45.66 10.32 -4.61
CA PRO A 118 -46.31 9.39 -5.51
C PRO A 118 -47.76 9.80 -5.79
N PRO A 119 -48.21 9.77 -7.06
CA PRO A 119 -49.58 10.14 -7.44
C PRO A 119 -50.69 9.34 -6.74
N SER A 120 -50.40 8.15 -6.21
CA SER A 120 -51.38 7.30 -5.52
C SER A 120 -51.60 7.66 -4.05
N ILE A 121 -50.88 8.63 -3.48
CA ILE A 121 -50.98 8.97 -2.05
C ILE A 121 -51.94 10.14 -1.84
N GLU A 122 -53.01 9.88 -1.08
CA GLU A 122 -53.95 10.90 -0.63
C GLU A 122 -53.47 11.57 0.67
N LEU A 123 -52.76 12.69 0.52
CA LEU A 123 -52.12 13.41 1.64
C LEU A 123 -53.12 13.96 2.67
N LEU A 124 -54.37 14.21 2.29
CA LEU A 124 -55.39 14.76 3.20
C LEU A 124 -55.97 13.69 4.14
N GLU A 125 -55.92 12.41 3.76
CA GLU A 125 -56.53 11.31 4.50
C GLU A 125 -55.51 10.43 5.24
N VAL A 126 -54.25 10.46 4.81
CA VAL A 126 -53.20 9.62 5.39
C VAL A 126 -53.06 9.83 6.91
N LYS A 127 -52.96 8.74 7.68
CA LYS A 127 -52.75 8.81 9.15
C LYS A 127 -51.27 8.86 9.52
N GLU A 128 -50.44 8.20 8.74
CA GLU A 128 -48.99 8.13 8.93
C GLU A 128 -48.29 8.28 7.59
N LEU A 129 -47.34 9.21 7.50
CA LEU A 129 -46.61 9.54 6.29
C LEU A 129 -45.12 9.33 6.50
N TRP A 130 -44.52 8.49 5.66
CA TRP A 130 -43.09 8.21 5.69
C TRP A 130 -42.33 9.18 4.78
N ILE A 131 -41.20 9.69 5.24
CA ILE A 131 -40.32 10.58 4.46
C ILE A 131 -38.98 9.88 4.26
N VAL A 132 -38.69 9.50 3.01
CA VAL A 132 -37.47 8.78 2.61
C VAL A 132 -36.54 9.65 1.76
N GLU A 133 -35.32 9.18 1.55
CA GLU A 133 -34.31 9.90 0.78
C GLU A 133 -34.58 9.85 -0.74
N GLY A 134 -34.75 8.67 -1.34
CA GLY A 134 -34.89 8.52 -2.79
C GLY A 134 -36.33 8.35 -3.30
N ILE A 135 -36.57 8.70 -4.56
CA ILE A 135 -37.86 8.44 -5.25
C ILE A 135 -38.13 6.94 -5.32
N PHE A 136 -37.11 6.13 -5.61
CA PHE A 136 -37.25 4.67 -5.65
C PHE A 136 -37.55 4.04 -4.30
N ASP A 137 -37.10 4.63 -3.20
CA ASP A 137 -37.45 4.19 -1.84
C ASP A 137 -38.92 4.46 -1.54
N ALA A 138 -39.43 5.62 -1.96
CA ALA A 138 -40.83 5.99 -1.76
C ALA A 138 -41.75 5.03 -2.54
N ILE A 139 -41.41 4.76 -3.81
CA ILE A 139 -42.12 3.78 -4.63
C ILE A 139 -42.07 2.38 -4.00
N ALA A 140 -40.91 1.95 -3.50
CA ALA A 140 -40.72 0.66 -2.84
C ALA A 140 -41.60 0.49 -1.60
N LEU A 141 -41.75 1.53 -0.77
CA LEU A 141 -42.63 1.52 0.38
C LEU A 141 -44.11 1.47 -0.02
N VAL A 142 -44.52 2.24 -1.03
CA VAL A 142 -45.90 2.23 -1.55
C VAL A 142 -46.30 0.86 -2.08
N HIS A 143 -45.38 0.13 -2.72
CA HIS A 143 -45.62 -1.25 -3.17
C HIS A 143 -46.00 -2.21 -2.04
N ASN A 144 -45.63 -1.87 -0.81
CA ASN A 144 -45.86 -2.64 0.41
C ASN A 144 -46.89 -1.98 1.33
N GLY A 145 -47.74 -1.09 0.80
CA GLY A 145 -48.84 -0.47 1.55
C GLY A 145 -48.41 0.61 2.54
N ILE A 146 -47.19 1.13 2.45
CA ILE A 146 -46.67 2.19 3.31
C ILE A 146 -46.69 3.52 2.52
N ALA A 147 -47.49 4.48 2.97
CA ALA A 147 -47.56 5.80 2.34
C ALA A 147 -46.25 6.57 2.56
N ALA A 148 -45.48 6.79 1.49
CA ALA A 148 -44.16 7.41 1.56
C ALA A 148 -43.94 8.49 0.49
N VAL A 149 -43.29 9.59 0.88
CA VAL A 149 -42.83 10.68 0.00
C VAL A 149 -41.30 10.77 0.04
N SER A 150 -40.69 11.30 -1.01
CA SER A 150 -39.24 11.45 -1.10
C SER A 150 -38.81 12.90 -0.87
N ALA A 151 -37.94 13.14 0.11
CA ALA A 151 -37.24 14.41 0.26
C ALA A 151 -36.13 14.62 -0.80
N MET A 152 -35.89 13.61 -1.64
CA MET A 152 -34.90 13.55 -2.74
C MET A 152 -33.43 13.66 -2.32
N SER A 153 -33.15 13.98 -1.05
CA SER A 153 -31.85 13.87 -0.40
C SER A 153 -32.02 13.90 1.12
N SER A 154 -31.14 13.23 1.86
CA SER A 154 -31.11 13.25 3.33
C SER A 154 -30.93 14.66 3.92
N ASN A 155 -30.27 15.57 3.20
CA ASN A 155 -29.99 16.93 3.69
C ASN A 155 -31.04 17.98 3.32
N LEU A 156 -32.17 17.58 2.70
CA LEU A 156 -33.24 18.48 2.30
C LEU A 156 -34.45 18.33 3.23
N PHE A 157 -34.89 19.46 3.78
CA PHE A 157 -36.12 19.53 4.56
C PHE A 157 -37.27 20.02 3.67
N PRO A 158 -38.36 19.24 3.50
CA PRO A 158 -39.51 19.62 2.68
C PRO A 158 -40.42 20.62 3.41
N GLU A 159 -39.87 21.76 3.81
CA GLU A 159 -40.54 22.77 4.65
C GLU A 159 -41.83 23.32 4.03
N ASP A 160 -41.81 23.61 2.72
CA ASP A 160 -42.95 24.19 1.99
C ASP A 160 -44.08 23.17 1.91
N SER A 161 -43.77 21.92 1.56
CA SER A 161 -44.77 20.84 1.49
C SER A 161 -45.38 20.52 2.86
N LEU A 162 -44.57 20.52 3.92
CA LEU A 162 -45.07 20.36 5.30
C LEU A 162 -45.98 21.52 5.71
N LYS A 163 -45.56 22.77 5.50
CA LYS A 163 -46.41 23.94 5.83
C LYS A 163 -47.71 23.96 5.03
N LEU A 164 -47.67 23.54 3.76
CA LEU A 164 -48.86 23.41 2.93
C LEU A 164 -49.82 22.36 3.50
N LEU A 165 -49.30 21.20 3.89
CA LEU A 165 -50.10 20.14 4.49
C LEU A 165 -50.73 20.56 5.83
N VAL A 166 -50.00 21.32 6.66
CA VAL A 166 -50.56 21.92 7.88
C VAL A 166 -51.76 22.82 7.56
N ARG A 167 -51.63 23.70 6.56
CA ARG A 167 -52.71 24.61 6.14
C ARG A 167 -53.93 23.85 5.63
N GLN A 168 -53.72 22.78 4.86
CA GLN A 168 -54.81 22.02 4.25
C GLN A 168 -55.56 21.12 5.25
N ARG A 169 -54.88 20.61 6.30
CA ARG A 169 -55.47 19.65 7.25
C ARG A 169 -56.02 20.27 8.55
N GLY A 170 -55.83 21.57 8.75
CA GLY A 170 -56.48 22.31 9.85
C GLY A 170 -56.27 21.71 11.25
N GLY A 171 -55.10 21.14 11.53
CA GLY A 171 -54.73 20.57 12.83
C GLY A 171 -54.82 19.03 12.96
N LYS A 172 -55.50 18.33 12.05
CA LYS A 172 -55.51 16.84 12.02
C LYS A 172 -54.30 16.31 11.25
N LEU A 173 -53.10 16.59 11.74
CA LEU A 173 -51.84 16.24 11.08
C LEU A 173 -51.56 14.73 11.13
N PRO A 174 -50.98 14.13 10.06
CA PRO A 174 -50.50 12.76 10.13
C PRO A 174 -49.26 12.66 11.04
N LYS A 175 -49.01 11.46 11.56
CA LYS A 175 -47.71 11.13 12.15
C LYS A 175 -46.65 11.06 11.05
N LEU A 176 -45.49 11.68 11.26
CA LEU A 176 -44.37 11.61 10.33
C LEU A 176 -43.36 10.56 10.76
N VAL A 177 -42.91 9.72 9.83
CA VAL A 177 -41.83 8.76 10.05
C VAL A 177 -40.64 9.12 9.17
N TRP A 178 -39.57 9.62 9.77
CA TRP A 178 -38.34 9.96 9.05
C TRP A 178 -37.51 8.71 8.77
N ALA A 179 -37.54 8.25 7.53
CA ALA A 179 -36.99 6.98 7.06
C ALA A 179 -35.80 7.20 6.09
N LEU A 180 -34.92 8.14 6.43
CA LEU A 180 -33.72 8.46 5.66
C LEU A 180 -32.65 7.35 5.76
N ASP A 181 -31.67 7.38 4.87
CA ASP A 181 -30.58 6.40 4.85
C ASP A 181 -29.80 6.36 6.16
N ASN A 182 -29.43 5.16 6.59
CA ASN A 182 -28.71 4.92 7.84
C ASN A 182 -27.19 5.09 7.66
N GLU A 183 -26.78 6.28 7.25
CA GLU A 183 -25.38 6.67 7.14
C GLU A 183 -25.00 7.70 8.22
N PRO A 184 -23.75 7.69 8.73
CA PRO A 184 -23.32 8.62 9.78
C PRO A 184 -23.58 10.10 9.45
N GLY A 185 -23.44 10.50 8.18
CA GLY A 185 -23.72 11.86 7.73
C GLY A 185 -25.21 12.23 7.74
N ALA A 186 -26.10 11.25 7.54
CA ALA A 186 -27.56 11.45 7.51
C ALA A 186 -28.17 11.56 8.92
N HIS A 187 -27.55 10.94 9.93
CA HIS A 187 -28.02 10.92 11.32
C HIS A 187 -28.27 12.33 11.89
N LYS A 188 -27.37 13.28 11.60
CA LYS A 188 -27.50 14.68 12.02
C LYS A 188 -28.75 15.33 11.40
N TYR A 189 -29.03 15.03 10.13
CA TYR A 189 -30.18 15.56 9.43
C TYR A 189 -31.48 14.96 9.95
N THR A 190 -31.57 13.64 10.16
CA THR A 190 -32.76 13.00 10.76
C THR A 190 -33.15 13.66 12.09
N LYS A 191 -32.19 13.83 13.01
CA LYS A 191 -32.43 14.51 14.29
C LYS A 191 -32.92 15.95 14.10
N ARG A 192 -32.30 16.69 13.18
CA ARG A 192 -32.67 18.07 12.87
C ARG A 192 -34.10 18.17 12.31
N TRP A 193 -34.45 17.31 11.35
CA TRP A 193 -35.75 17.33 10.70
C TRP A 193 -36.88 16.92 11.62
N VAL A 194 -36.65 15.92 12.48
CA VAL A 194 -37.59 15.57 13.56
C VAL A 194 -37.85 16.77 14.47
N ARG A 195 -36.80 17.48 14.91
CA ARG A 195 -36.95 18.69 15.75
C ARG A 195 -37.73 19.80 15.02
N GLN A 196 -37.41 20.06 13.75
CA GLN A 196 -38.08 21.10 12.97
C GLN A 196 -39.55 20.76 12.66
N ALA A 197 -39.85 19.50 12.33
CA ALA A 197 -41.22 19.04 12.08
C ALA A 197 -42.08 19.06 13.36
N ARG A 198 -41.51 18.68 14.52
CA ARG A 198 -42.16 18.84 15.83
C ARG A 198 -42.51 20.30 16.12
N ALA A 199 -41.63 21.24 15.75
CA ALA A 199 -41.90 22.68 15.90
C ALA A 199 -43.04 23.19 14.97
N LEU A 200 -43.35 22.46 13.89
CA LEU A 200 -44.52 22.71 13.04
C LEU A 200 -45.81 22.02 13.54
N GLY A 201 -45.75 21.29 14.66
CA GLY A 201 -46.90 20.63 15.28
C GLY A 201 -47.07 19.14 14.94
N TYR A 202 -46.15 18.54 14.19
CA TYR A 202 -46.25 17.11 13.83
C TYR A 202 -45.76 16.18 14.95
N GLU A 203 -46.49 15.07 15.17
CA GLU A 203 -45.93 13.91 15.86
C GLU A 203 -44.89 13.23 14.94
N CYS A 204 -43.69 12.97 15.46
CA CYS A 204 -42.58 12.47 14.65
C CYS A 204 -41.88 11.25 15.28
N GLU A 205 -41.74 10.21 14.47
CA GLU A 205 -40.90 9.03 14.67
C GLU A 205 -39.78 8.98 13.61
N ALA A 206 -38.88 8.01 13.73
CA ALA A 206 -37.87 7.72 12.72
C ALA A 206 -37.80 6.21 12.47
N ALA A 207 -37.30 5.84 11.29
CA ALA A 207 -36.99 4.45 10.93
C ALA A 207 -35.61 4.40 10.25
N GLN A 208 -34.78 3.43 10.61
CA GLN A 208 -33.41 3.30 10.12
C GLN A 208 -33.10 1.83 9.82
N ILE A 209 -32.81 1.50 8.56
CA ILE A 209 -32.45 0.13 8.17
C ILE A 209 -31.08 -0.22 8.75
N PRO A 210 -30.92 -1.30 9.55
CA PRO A 210 -29.62 -1.71 10.05
C PRO A 210 -28.65 -2.07 8.93
N GLN A 211 -27.42 -1.54 9.00
CA GLN A 211 -26.36 -1.79 8.01
C GLN A 211 -25.39 -2.85 8.58
N THR A 212 -25.73 -4.13 8.45
CA THR A 212 -24.95 -5.25 9.02
C THR A 212 -23.78 -5.71 8.16
N ASP A 213 -23.83 -5.44 6.85
CA ASP A 213 -22.81 -5.83 5.88
C ASP A 213 -22.02 -4.61 5.38
N SER A 214 -20.93 -4.84 4.65
CA SER A 214 -20.17 -3.77 4.00
C SER A 214 -20.92 -3.07 2.86
N ARG A 215 -22.08 -3.60 2.44
CA ARG A 215 -22.93 -3.03 1.40
C ARG A 215 -24.10 -2.29 2.05
N LYS A 216 -24.31 -1.04 1.60
CA LYS A 216 -25.48 -0.24 1.97
C LYS A 216 -26.76 -0.93 1.52
N VAL A 217 -27.76 -0.98 2.41
CA VAL A 217 -29.10 -1.47 2.15
C VAL A 217 -30.08 -0.31 2.32
N ASP A 218 -30.81 0.02 1.26
CA ASP A 218 -31.89 1.01 1.24
C ASP A 218 -33.28 0.34 1.22
N TRP A 219 -34.36 1.13 1.14
CA TRP A 219 -35.73 0.59 1.14
C TRP A 219 -36.05 -0.15 -0.15
N ASN A 220 -35.48 0.28 -1.28
CA ASN A 220 -35.59 -0.43 -2.56
C ASN A 220 -34.91 -1.81 -2.52
N ASP A 221 -33.77 -1.94 -1.85
CA ASP A 221 -33.07 -3.21 -1.63
C ASP A 221 -33.89 -4.14 -0.74
N LEU A 222 -34.52 -3.64 0.34
CA LEU A 222 -35.44 -4.43 1.16
C LEU A 222 -36.66 -4.91 0.36
N HIS A 223 -37.27 -4.02 -0.43
CA HIS A 223 -38.39 -4.39 -1.31
C HIS A 223 -38.00 -5.51 -2.27
N GLN A 224 -36.86 -5.39 -2.96
CA GLN A 224 -36.35 -6.46 -3.83
C GLN A 224 -36.13 -7.77 -3.07
N ARG A 225 -35.63 -7.73 -1.82
CA ARG A 225 -35.46 -8.93 -0.98
C ARG A 225 -36.79 -9.58 -0.62
N TRP A 226 -37.83 -8.80 -0.32
CA TRP A 226 -39.16 -9.32 -0.01
C TRP A 226 -39.82 -9.98 -1.23
N CYS A 227 -39.57 -9.47 -2.43
CA CYS A 227 -40.06 -10.06 -3.69
C CYS A 227 -39.54 -11.49 -3.93
N PHE A 228 -38.44 -11.92 -3.31
CA PHE A 228 -37.92 -13.29 -3.41
C PHE A 228 -38.55 -14.29 -2.42
N ILE A 229 -39.49 -13.84 -1.57
CA ILE A 229 -40.20 -14.71 -0.64
C ILE A 229 -41.51 -15.12 -1.31
N ASP A 230 -41.59 -16.36 -1.80
CA ASP A 230 -42.74 -16.84 -2.59
C ASP A 230 -44.03 -16.91 -1.78
N ASP A 231 -43.94 -17.32 -0.50
CA ASP A 231 -45.09 -17.42 0.40
C ASP A 231 -45.54 -16.04 0.91
N GLU A 232 -46.80 -15.68 0.65
CA GLU A 232 -47.36 -14.36 0.99
C GLU A 232 -47.38 -14.08 2.49
N ASN A 233 -47.68 -15.09 3.32
CA ASN A 233 -47.74 -14.93 4.77
C ASN A 233 -46.35 -14.72 5.37
N GLN A 234 -45.36 -15.51 4.92
CA GLN A 234 -43.96 -15.34 5.30
C GLN A 234 -43.42 -13.98 4.85
N ARG A 235 -43.79 -13.52 3.65
CA ARG A 235 -43.43 -12.20 3.14
C ARG A 235 -44.01 -11.09 4.02
N ALA A 236 -45.30 -11.16 4.35
CA ALA A 236 -45.96 -10.17 5.20
C ALA A 236 -45.34 -10.10 6.60
N GLU A 237 -45.10 -11.25 7.25
CA GLU A 237 -44.41 -11.31 8.54
C GLU A 237 -42.97 -10.78 8.47
N ARG A 238 -42.26 -11.06 7.38
CA ARG A 238 -40.91 -10.54 7.18
C ARG A 238 -40.90 -9.02 7.02
N ILE A 239 -41.80 -8.46 6.21
CA ILE A 239 -41.97 -7.01 6.05
C ILE A 239 -42.24 -6.37 7.41
N LYS A 240 -43.21 -6.91 8.17
CA LYS A 240 -43.58 -6.41 9.50
C LYS A 240 -42.39 -6.39 10.46
N LYS A 241 -41.60 -7.47 10.48
CA LYS A 241 -40.39 -7.59 11.32
C LYS A 241 -39.30 -6.60 10.90
N ASP A 242 -39.02 -6.46 9.60
CA ASP A 242 -37.99 -5.56 9.09
C ASP A 242 -38.37 -4.09 9.34
N VAL A 243 -39.64 -3.73 9.14
CA VAL A 243 -40.19 -2.40 9.46
C VAL A 243 -40.14 -2.10 10.96
N ALA A 244 -40.55 -3.04 11.83
CA ALA A 244 -40.45 -2.88 13.28
C ALA A 244 -39.00 -2.70 13.75
N THR A 245 -38.08 -3.46 13.16
CA THR A 245 -36.64 -3.33 13.41
C THR A 245 -36.14 -1.95 12.98
N ALA A 246 -36.56 -1.48 11.80
CA ALA A 246 -36.17 -0.16 11.31
C ALA A 246 -36.67 0.96 12.25
N ARG A 247 -37.93 0.90 12.68
CA ARG A 247 -38.49 1.85 13.67
C ARG A 247 -37.71 1.84 14.97
N TYR A 248 -37.40 0.66 15.51
CA TYR A 248 -36.59 0.54 16.72
C TYR A 248 -35.26 1.28 16.58
N HIS A 249 -34.51 1.06 15.50
CA HIS A 249 -33.25 1.77 15.25
C HIS A 249 -33.44 3.28 15.03
N GLY A 250 -34.57 3.70 14.45
CA GLY A 250 -34.93 5.10 14.33
C GLY A 250 -35.23 5.74 15.68
N SER A 251 -35.99 5.08 16.56
CA SER A 251 -36.23 5.52 17.94
C SER A 251 -34.92 5.67 18.72
N LEU A 252 -33.98 4.72 18.57
CA LEU A 252 -32.65 4.82 19.17
C LEU A 252 -31.82 6.02 18.65
N LEU A 253 -32.01 6.39 17.38
CA LEU A 253 -31.30 7.51 16.76
C LEU A 253 -31.84 8.85 17.28
N ILE A 254 -33.15 8.99 17.45
CA ILE A 254 -33.80 10.25 17.84
C ILE A 254 -34.00 10.40 19.36
N ALA A 255 -33.60 9.41 20.15
CA ALA A 255 -33.63 9.49 21.61
C ALA A 255 -32.93 10.75 22.11
N GLU A 256 -33.56 11.46 23.05
CA GLU A 256 -33.13 12.76 23.55
C GLU A 256 -32.10 12.65 24.67
N SER A 257 -32.00 11.47 25.29
CA SER A 257 -31.03 11.19 26.36
C SER A 257 -30.48 9.76 26.30
N ALA A 258 -29.32 9.54 26.92
CA ALA A 258 -28.76 8.20 27.10
C ALA A 258 -29.72 7.29 27.89
N SER A 259 -30.43 7.82 28.88
CA SER A 259 -31.44 7.09 29.65
C SER A 259 -32.59 6.59 28.79
N GLU A 260 -33.18 7.47 27.97
CA GLU A 260 -34.25 7.09 27.04
C GLU A 260 -33.79 6.01 26.06
N LYS A 261 -32.59 6.18 25.48
CA LYS A 261 -32.00 5.18 24.58
C LYS A 261 -31.80 3.83 25.27
N GLY A 262 -31.31 3.83 26.51
CA GLY A 262 -31.12 2.62 27.31
C GLY A 262 -32.45 1.89 27.56
N VAL A 263 -33.52 2.61 27.91
CA VAL A 263 -34.86 2.02 28.11
C VAL A 263 -35.38 1.41 26.81
N LEU A 264 -35.30 2.13 25.69
CA LEU A 264 -35.69 1.59 24.37
C LEU A 264 -34.94 0.29 24.05
N MET A 265 -33.64 0.22 24.36
CA MET A 265 -32.85 -1.00 24.15
C MET A 265 -33.27 -2.17 25.04
N TYR A 266 -33.61 -1.90 26.30
CA TYR A 266 -34.12 -2.90 27.23
C TYR A 266 -35.51 -3.41 26.82
N ASP A 267 -36.42 -2.52 26.43
CA ASP A 267 -37.78 -2.89 26.00
C ASP A 267 -37.75 -3.79 24.74
N TRP A 268 -36.80 -3.54 23.84
CA TRP A 268 -36.61 -4.37 22.64
C TRP A 268 -36.00 -5.74 22.95
N ARG A 269 -35.08 -5.80 23.92
CA ARG A 269 -34.41 -7.02 24.37
C ARG A 269 -34.16 -6.91 25.87
N GLU A 270 -34.89 -7.70 26.66
CA GLU A 270 -34.88 -7.68 28.14
C GLU A 270 -33.54 -8.16 28.74
N ARG A 271 -32.47 -7.42 28.48
CA ARG A 271 -31.12 -7.67 29.00
C ARG A 271 -30.92 -6.86 30.27
N HIS A 272 -30.63 -7.54 31.38
CA HIS A 272 -30.41 -6.88 32.67
C HIS A 272 -29.23 -5.92 32.71
N GLU A 273 -28.20 -6.12 31.87
CA GLU A 273 -27.06 -5.21 31.77
C GLU A 273 -26.42 -5.25 30.38
N PHE A 274 -26.04 -4.09 29.85
CA PHE A 274 -25.38 -3.95 28.55
C PHE A 274 -24.70 -2.59 28.41
N HIS A 275 -23.79 -2.48 27.44
CA HIS A 275 -23.17 -1.21 27.08
C HIS A 275 -23.83 -0.65 25.81
N PHE A 276 -23.79 0.67 25.64
CA PHE A 276 -24.26 1.32 24.41
C PHE A 276 -23.59 2.68 24.20
N GLY A 277 -23.54 3.14 22.95
CA GLY A 277 -23.06 4.46 22.60
C GLY A 277 -24.18 5.49 22.56
N PHE A 278 -23.94 6.70 23.07
CA PHE A 278 -24.81 7.86 22.91
C PHE A 278 -23.93 9.11 22.78
N ASP A 279 -24.15 9.91 21.72
CA ASP A 279 -23.41 11.16 21.45
C ASP A 279 -21.88 11.02 21.54
N SER A 280 -21.32 10.00 20.87
CA SER A 280 -19.89 9.68 20.90
C SER A 280 -19.29 9.43 22.30
N ARG A 281 -20.12 8.99 23.25
CA ARG A 281 -19.72 8.53 24.58
C ARG A 281 -20.19 7.10 24.83
N LEU A 282 -19.54 6.41 25.76
CA LEU A 282 -19.87 5.03 26.12
C LEU A 282 -20.60 5.00 27.47
N TYR A 283 -21.78 4.40 27.47
CA TYR A 283 -22.63 4.24 28.65
C TYR A 283 -22.80 2.76 29.00
N TRP A 284 -23.05 2.52 30.28
CA TRP A 284 -23.45 1.23 30.82
C TRP A 284 -24.87 1.31 31.35
N PHE A 285 -25.74 0.45 30.84
CA PHE A 285 -27.07 0.19 31.38
C PHE A 285 -27.02 -0.98 32.36
N LYS A 286 -27.59 -0.81 33.54
CA LYS A 286 -27.88 -1.88 34.49
C LYS A 286 -29.28 -1.69 35.07
N MET A 287 -30.10 -2.72 34.96
CA MET A 287 -31.39 -2.76 35.63
C MET A 287 -31.20 -3.00 37.12
N ASP A 288 -31.70 -2.07 37.93
CA ASP A 288 -31.81 -2.23 39.39
C ASP A 288 -33.26 -2.59 39.71
N LEU A 289 -33.52 -3.89 39.88
CA LEU A 289 -34.88 -4.42 40.10
C LEU A 289 -35.53 -3.87 41.39
N GLU A 290 -34.74 -3.53 42.41
CA GLU A 290 -35.26 -2.99 43.67
C GLU A 290 -35.67 -1.52 43.53
N LYS A 291 -34.87 -0.72 42.82
CA LYS A 291 -35.26 0.66 42.48
C LYS A 291 -36.43 0.68 41.51
N PHE A 292 -36.49 -0.28 40.60
CA PHE A 292 -37.59 -0.45 39.66
C PHE A 292 -38.88 -0.82 40.36
N SER A 293 -38.87 -1.80 41.25
CA SER A 293 -40.04 -2.17 42.06
C SER A 293 -40.52 -0.99 42.92
N ARG A 294 -39.61 -0.24 43.55
CA ARG A 294 -39.96 0.98 44.31
C ARG A 294 -40.58 2.08 43.44
N ALA A 295 -40.01 2.34 42.27
CA ALA A 295 -40.54 3.33 41.33
C ALA A 295 -41.90 2.92 40.75
N MET A 296 -42.09 1.63 40.45
CA MET A 296 -43.37 1.07 40.03
C MET A 296 -44.44 1.22 41.12
N HIS A 297 -44.12 0.85 42.36
CA HIS A 297 -45.03 1.02 43.49
C HIS A 297 -45.40 2.50 43.73
N ALA A 298 -44.45 3.41 43.58
CA ALA A 298 -44.70 4.84 43.72
C ALA A 298 -45.63 5.39 42.61
N LEU A 299 -45.53 4.86 41.39
CA LEU A 299 -46.41 5.23 40.27
C LEU A 299 -47.80 4.60 40.39
N GLU A 300 -47.90 3.39 40.94
CA GLU A 300 -49.18 2.72 41.22
C GLU A 300 -49.95 3.37 42.37
N ALA A 301 -49.23 3.88 43.39
CA ALA A 301 -49.79 4.58 44.53
C ALA A 301 -49.87 6.12 44.34
N SER A 302 -49.66 6.62 43.13
CA SER A 302 -49.68 8.07 42.84
C SER A 302 -51.11 8.60 42.76
N ASP A 303 -51.37 9.67 43.52
CA ASP A 303 -52.63 10.43 43.47
C ASP A 303 -52.70 11.41 42.27
N LEU A 304 -51.64 11.49 41.45
CA LEU A 304 -51.62 12.31 40.25
C LEU A 304 -52.49 11.67 39.15
N HIS A 305 -53.49 12.41 38.67
CA HIS A 305 -54.40 11.96 37.62
C HIS A 305 -53.67 11.48 36.35
N GLU A 306 -52.54 12.12 36.01
CA GLU A 306 -51.70 11.76 34.87
C GLU A 306 -51.04 10.38 35.02
N ASP A 307 -50.70 9.95 36.25
CA ASP A 307 -50.08 8.64 36.51
C ASP A 307 -51.09 7.50 36.50
N GLN A 308 -52.33 7.80 36.93
CA GLN A 308 -53.43 6.84 36.94
C GLN A 308 -53.89 6.48 35.52
N LEU A 309 -53.78 7.40 34.56
CA LEU A 309 -54.11 7.20 33.15
C LEU A 309 -53.05 6.42 32.36
N LEU A 310 -51.86 6.19 32.94
CA LEU A 310 -50.81 5.42 32.28
C LEU A 310 -51.19 3.94 32.19
N SER A 311 -51.05 3.33 31.01
CA SER A 311 -51.12 1.89 30.84
C SER A 311 -50.00 1.19 31.61
N GLU A 312 -50.16 -0.11 31.89
CA GLU A 312 -49.14 -0.92 32.59
C GLU A 312 -47.76 -0.83 31.91
N GLY A 313 -47.74 -0.83 30.57
CA GLY A 313 -46.52 -0.60 29.78
C GLY A 313 -45.94 0.81 29.93
N GLN A 314 -46.78 1.85 30.00
CA GLN A 314 -46.33 3.23 30.19
C GLN A 314 -45.82 3.48 31.62
N ARG A 315 -46.42 2.85 32.64
CA ARG A 315 -45.90 2.87 34.02
C ARG A 315 -44.55 2.19 34.12
N ARG A 316 -44.38 1.02 33.50
CA ARG A 316 -43.08 0.33 33.38
C ARG A 316 -42.04 1.24 32.73
N GLN A 317 -42.38 1.90 31.62
CA GLN A 317 -41.47 2.82 30.94
C GLN A 317 -41.07 4.03 31.82
N LYS A 318 -42.02 4.59 32.58
CA LYS A 318 -41.78 5.73 33.48
C LYS A 318 -40.94 5.33 34.71
N ALA A 319 -41.20 4.17 35.31
CA ALA A 319 -40.40 3.61 36.38
C ALA A 319 -38.95 3.34 35.92
N LEU A 320 -38.77 2.76 34.73
CA LEU A 320 -37.45 2.51 34.15
C LEU A 320 -36.60 3.78 34.00
N ARG A 321 -37.23 4.91 33.62
CA ARG A 321 -36.56 6.22 33.56
C ARG A 321 -36.13 6.70 34.95
N GLN A 322 -36.97 6.50 35.97
CA GLN A 322 -36.71 6.93 37.35
C GLN A 322 -35.60 6.11 38.05
N CYS A 323 -35.35 4.86 37.65
CA CYS A 323 -34.33 4.02 38.27
C CYS A 323 -32.88 4.44 37.99
N GLY A 324 -32.65 5.34 37.02
CA GLY A 324 -31.32 5.89 36.76
C GLY A 324 -30.26 4.83 36.45
N GLY A 325 -30.64 3.74 35.78
CA GLY A 325 -29.77 2.59 35.50
C GLY A 325 -28.64 2.85 34.49
N VAL A 326 -28.45 4.08 34.04
CA VAL A 326 -27.47 4.46 32.99
C VAL A 326 -26.33 5.27 33.60
N VAL A 327 -25.10 4.77 33.44
CA VAL A 327 -23.87 5.41 33.91
C VAL A 327 -22.92 5.63 32.75
N GLU A 328 -22.35 6.84 32.63
CA GLU A 328 -21.26 7.11 31.68
C GLU A 328 -19.99 6.38 32.16
N ILE A 329 -19.43 5.52 31.31
CA ILE A 329 -18.21 4.76 31.61
C ILE A 329 -17.03 5.15 30.71
N ALA A 330 -17.27 5.96 29.67
CA ALA A 330 -16.23 6.72 29.00
C ALA A 330 -16.79 7.99 28.36
N ASN A 331 -16.03 9.08 28.44
CA ASN A 331 -16.35 10.36 27.81
C ASN A 331 -16.03 10.41 26.30
N CYS A 332 -15.76 9.24 25.71
CA CYS A 332 -15.47 8.99 24.31
C CYS A 332 -16.04 7.63 23.92
N TYR A 333 -16.07 7.30 22.63
CA TYR A 333 -16.58 6.03 22.13
C TYR A 333 -15.47 5.21 21.46
N PRO A 334 -14.82 4.27 22.17
CA PRO A 334 -13.85 3.36 21.58
C PRO A 334 -14.56 2.19 20.87
N GLN A 335 -14.19 1.96 19.61
CA GLN A 335 -14.69 0.88 18.77
C GLN A 335 -13.53 0.10 18.15
N ALA A 336 -13.47 -1.21 18.42
CA ALA A 336 -12.58 -2.12 17.73
C ALA A 336 -13.01 -2.28 16.26
N LEU A 337 -12.06 -2.16 15.33
CA LEU A 337 -12.32 -2.22 13.88
C LEU A 337 -11.84 -3.53 13.27
N TYR A 338 -10.61 -3.95 13.59
CA TYR A 338 -9.98 -5.17 13.07
C TYR A 338 -8.80 -5.60 13.93
N PHE A 339 -8.38 -6.85 13.76
CA PHE A 339 -7.17 -7.41 14.36
C PHE A 339 -6.01 -7.34 13.37
N GLN A 340 -4.86 -6.81 13.78
CA GLN A 340 -3.62 -6.77 13.01
C GLN A 340 -2.68 -7.87 13.47
N ARG A 341 -2.08 -8.59 12.53
CA ARG A 341 -1.09 -9.62 12.83
C ARG A 341 0.09 -9.53 11.87
N ASN A 342 1.29 -9.64 12.40
CA ASN A 342 2.48 -9.92 11.62
C ASN A 342 2.79 -11.42 11.77
N GLU A 343 2.68 -12.18 10.68
CA GLU A 343 2.91 -13.64 10.74
C GLU A 343 4.38 -13.99 11.02
N VAL A 344 5.31 -13.09 10.70
CA VAL A 344 6.75 -13.35 10.83
C VAL A 344 7.27 -13.05 12.22
N THR A 345 6.80 -11.97 12.85
CA THR A 345 7.21 -11.59 14.22
C THR A 345 6.25 -12.10 15.30
N ASP A 346 5.14 -12.72 14.90
CA ASP A 346 4.00 -13.09 15.75
C ASP A 346 3.43 -11.94 16.59
N GLU A 347 3.76 -10.70 16.23
CA GLU A 347 3.22 -9.52 16.90
C GLU A 347 1.78 -9.27 16.43
N SER A 348 0.92 -8.88 17.37
CA SER A 348 -0.48 -8.62 17.06
C SER A 348 -1.09 -7.54 17.92
N TRP A 349 -2.06 -6.84 17.34
CA TRP A 349 -2.75 -5.72 17.96
C TRP A 349 -4.19 -5.61 17.50
N TYR A 350 -5.06 -5.07 18.34
CA TYR A 350 -6.40 -4.66 17.95
C TYR A 350 -6.38 -3.21 17.49
N TYR A 351 -6.92 -2.92 16.31
CA TYR A 351 -7.06 -1.56 15.82
C TYR A 351 -8.38 -0.95 16.26
N PHE A 352 -8.32 0.23 16.85
CA PHE A 352 -9.47 0.94 17.39
C PHE A 352 -9.64 2.30 16.74
N ARG A 353 -10.89 2.71 16.55
CA ARG A 353 -11.30 4.10 16.38
C ARG A 353 -11.86 4.62 17.71
N VAL A 354 -11.51 5.85 18.07
CA VAL A 354 -12.07 6.55 19.23
C VAL A 354 -12.74 7.82 18.73
N ASP A 355 -14.05 7.90 18.92
CA ASP A 355 -14.87 9.05 18.55
C ASP A 355 -15.11 9.94 19.79
N PHE A 356 -15.25 11.25 19.57
CA PHE A 356 -15.42 12.24 20.62
C PHE A 356 -16.71 13.06 20.46
N PRO A 357 -17.30 13.57 21.56
CA PRO A 357 -18.45 14.47 21.51
C PRO A 357 -18.09 15.91 21.10
N HIS A 358 -16.81 16.28 21.21
CA HIS A 358 -16.30 17.59 20.81
C HIS A 358 -15.71 17.52 19.40
N ASP A 359 -15.46 18.67 18.77
CA ASP A 359 -15.01 18.80 17.37
C ASP A 359 -13.58 18.29 17.10
N SER A 360 -12.99 17.52 18.01
CA SER A 360 -11.75 16.79 17.71
C SER A 360 -12.10 15.60 16.81
N GLY A 361 -11.43 15.50 15.65
CA GLY A 361 -11.65 14.37 14.74
C GLY A 361 -11.36 13.02 15.41
N SER A 362 -11.97 11.95 14.90
CA SER A 362 -11.75 10.60 15.41
C SER A 362 -10.26 10.20 15.38
N VAL A 363 -9.79 9.57 16.45
CA VAL A 363 -8.41 9.07 16.54
C VAL A 363 -8.39 7.57 16.30
N LYS A 364 -7.41 7.08 15.53
CA LYS A 364 -7.24 5.64 15.25
C LYS A 364 -5.86 5.15 15.68
N ASN A 365 -5.82 4.06 16.44
CA ASN A 365 -4.56 3.47 16.88
C ASN A 365 -4.72 2.01 17.35
N THR A 366 -3.61 1.38 17.71
CA THR A 366 -3.56 -0.01 18.16
C THR A 366 -3.63 -0.16 19.68
N PHE A 367 -4.23 -1.26 20.14
CA PHE A 367 -4.18 -1.77 21.51
C PHE A 367 -3.57 -3.17 21.51
N THR A 368 -2.71 -3.48 22.49
CA THR A 368 -2.22 -4.85 22.69
C THR A 368 -3.29 -5.72 23.36
N GLY A 369 -3.12 -7.05 23.32
CA GLY A 369 -4.00 -7.98 24.05
C GLY A 369 -4.10 -7.66 25.55
N GLY A 370 -2.98 -7.34 26.20
CA GLY A 370 -2.97 -6.94 27.61
C GLY A 370 -3.72 -5.62 27.87
N GLN A 371 -3.65 -4.66 26.93
CA GLN A 371 -4.34 -3.38 27.07
C GLN A 371 -5.86 -3.49 26.92
N VAL A 372 -6.37 -4.44 26.13
CA VAL A 372 -7.82 -4.69 26.04
C VAL A 372 -8.35 -5.58 27.16
N ALA A 373 -7.49 -6.39 27.81
CA ALA A 373 -7.88 -7.32 28.86
C ALA A 373 -7.95 -6.69 30.27
N ALA A 374 -7.35 -5.52 30.49
CA ALA A 374 -7.30 -4.89 31.81
C ALA A 374 -7.75 -3.42 31.77
N ALA A 375 -8.75 -3.05 32.58
CA ALA A 375 -9.32 -1.70 32.61
C ALA A 375 -8.31 -0.58 32.92
N SER A 376 -7.33 -0.85 33.79
CA SER A 376 -6.26 0.11 34.10
C SER A 376 -5.36 0.38 32.90
N GLU A 377 -4.96 -0.66 32.16
CA GLU A 377 -4.13 -0.55 30.96
C GLU A 377 -4.90 0.04 29.77
N PHE A 378 -6.18 -0.32 29.64
CA PHE A 378 -7.09 0.27 28.65
C PHE A 378 -7.21 1.78 28.85
N LYS A 379 -7.43 2.21 30.11
CA LYS A 379 -7.50 3.62 30.48
C LYS A 379 -6.18 4.36 30.17
N LYS A 380 -5.03 3.79 30.55
CA LYS A 380 -3.71 4.38 30.24
C LYS A 380 -3.50 4.53 28.74
N ARG A 381 -3.87 3.50 27.96
CA ARG A 381 -3.72 3.53 26.50
C ARG A 381 -4.65 4.56 25.86
N LEU A 382 -5.90 4.67 26.29
CA LEU A 382 -6.83 5.71 25.82
C LEU A 382 -6.30 7.12 26.08
N LEU A 383 -5.82 7.39 27.31
CA LEU A 383 -5.21 8.68 27.67
C LEU A 383 -3.99 9.02 26.81
N GLY A 384 -3.17 8.01 26.48
CA GLY A 384 -2.02 8.18 25.58
C GLY A 384 -2.39 8.30 24.10
N MET A 385 -3.60 7.89 23.70
CA MET A 385 -4.08 8.01 22.33
C MET A 385 -4.71 9.37 22.03
N ALA A 386 -5.46 9.91 23.00
CA ALA A 386 -6.16 11.18 22.81
C ALA A 386 -6.26 11.95 24.13
N ALA A 387 -5.98 13.25 24.07
CA ALA A 387 -6.04 14.13 25.22
C ALA A 387 -7.46 14.15 25.81
N GLY A 388 -7.57 13.87 27.11
CA GLY A 388 -8.85 13.88 27.82
C GLY A 388 -9.75 12.66 27.58
N ALA A 389 -9.32 11.63 26.83
CA ALA A 389 -10.06 10.38 26.69
C ALA A 389 -9.95 9.53 27.95
N VAL A 390 -11.04 9.40 28.71
CA VAL A 390 -11.06 8.71 30.00
C VAL A 390 -12.07 7.57 29.98
N PHE A 391 -11.61 6.37 30.37
CA PHE A 391 -12.46 5.24 30.72
C PHE A 391 -12.54 5.12 32.25
N THR A 392 -13.76 5.00 32.77
CA THR A 392 -14.09 4.88 34.20
C THR A 392 -14.84 3.58 34.52
N GLY A 393 -15.11 2.73 33.52
CA GLY A 393 -15.72 1.42 33.72
C GLY A 393 -14.84 0.45 34.53
N SER A 394 -15.49 -0.51 35.17
CA SER A 394 -14.84 -1.63 35.87
C SER A 394 -14.28 -2.67 34.89
N SER A 395 -13.37 -3.54 35.37
CA SER A 395 -12.83 -4.64 34.55
C SER A 395 -13.92 -5.57 34.00
N LYS A 396 -14.93 -5.91 34.81
CA LYS A 396 -16.06 -6.75 34.35
C LYS A 396 -16.85 -6.10 33.20
N GLN A 397 -17.02 -4.78 33.26
CA GLN A 397 -17.69 -4.04 32.18
C GLN A 397 -16.83 -4.05 30.91
N LEU A 398 -15.52 -3.83 31.04
CA LEU A 398 -14.60 -3.90 29.91
C LEU A 398 -14.60 -5.28 29.27
N ASP A 399 -14.55 -6.37 30.05
CA ASP A 399 -14.58 -7.74 29.54
C ASP A 399 -15.82 -8.00 28.69
N LYS A 400 -16.98 -7.51 29.13
CA LYS A 400 -18.24 -7.65 28.38
C LYS A 400 -18.23 -6.83 27.08
N ILE A 401 -17.70 -5.61 27.12
CA ILE A 401 -17.56 -4.76 25.93
C ILE A 401 -16.61 -5.44 24.93
N MET A 402 -15.45 -5.92 25.39
CA MET A 402 -14.46 -6.56 24.54
C MET A 402 -14.95 -7.91 24.00
N LYS A 403 -15.73 -8.68 24.77
CA LYS A 403 -16.37 -9.90 24.27
C LYS A 403 -17.27 -9.62 23.07
N ASP A 404 -18.03 -8.54 23.11
CA ASP A 404 -18.94 -8.16 22.03
C ASP A 404 -18.20 -7.50 20.85
N GLN A 405 -17.20 -6.63 21.12
CA GLN A 405 -16.48 -5.89 20.07
C GLN A 405 -15.40 -6.71 19.36
N LEU A 406 -14.68 -7.58 20.08
CA LEU A 406 -13.53 -8.32 19.52
C LEU A 406 -13.96 -9.61 18.80
N PHE A 407 -15.19 -10.07 19.02
CA PHE A 407 -15.70 -11.27 18.36
C PHE A 407 -15.98 -11.02 16.88
N GLY A 408 -15.44 -11.88 16.01
CA GLY A 408 -15.68 -11.81 14.57
C GLY A 408 -14.96 -10.65 13.86
N LEU A 409 -13.96 -10.02 14.50
CA LEU A 409 -13.15 -8.99 13.85
C LEU A 409 -12.44 -9.55 12.61
N LYS A 410 -12.36 -8.72 11.56
CA LYS A 410 -11.52 -9.02 10.39
C LYS A 410 -10.05 -9.06 10.83
N THR A 411 -9.29 -10.02 10.31
CA THR A 411 -7.82 -10.03 10.45
C THR A 411 -7.19 -9.30 9.26
N VAL A 412 -6.23 -8.43 9.56
CA VAL A 412 -5.40 -7.68 8.61
C VAL A 412 -3.95 -8.11 8.84
N GLU A 413 -3.35 -8.67 7.80
CA GLU A 413 -1.94 -9.04 7.78
C GLU A 413 -1.08 -7.79 7.63
N THR A 414 0.09 -7.79 8.26
CA THR A 414 0.98 -6.63 8.31
C THR A 414 2.38 -6.96 7.83
N ILE A 415 3.00 -5.99 7.16
CA ILE A 415 4.41 -6.01 6.75
C ILE A 415 5.14 -4.81 7.35
N ASP A 416 6.45 -4.92 7.57
CA ASP A 416 7.31 -3.90 8.19
C ASP A 416 8.17 -3.11 7.19
N PHE A 417 7.89 -3.26 5.89
CA PHE A 417 8.61 -2.62 4.78
C PHE A 417 7.65 -2.02 3.74
N VAL A 418 8.20 -1.21 2.84
CA VAL A 418 7.54 -0.68 1.63
C VAL A 418 8.01 -1.43 0.40
N GLY A 419 7.09 -1.78 -0.51
CA GLY A 419 7.37 -2.45 -1.77
C GLY A 419 6.77 -3.85 -1.87
N TYR A 420 7.46 -4.79 -2.53
CA TYR A 420 6.87 -6.08 -2.87
C TYR A 420 6.86 -7.07 -1.71
N SER A 421 5.70 -7.64 -1.40
CA SER A 421 5.58 -8.76 -0.48
C SER A 421 5.38 -10.06 -1.24
N LYS A 422 6.44 -10.88 -1.28
CA LYS A 422 6.46 -12.18 -1.97
C LYS A 422 5.36 -13.12 -1.51
N GLN A 423 5.11 -13.19 -0.20
CA GLN A 423 4.07 -14.03 0.40
C GLN A 423 2.67 -13.69 -0.14
N HIS A 424 2.39 -12.40 -0.33
CA HIS A 424 1.08 -11.91 -0.76
C HIS A 424 0.99 -11.69 -2.27
N SER A 425 2.12 -11.76 -2.98
CA SER A 425 2.29 -11.36 -4.38
C SER A 425 1.70 -9.97 -4.64
N CYS A 426 2.05 -9.01 -3.77
CA CYS A 426 1.43 -7.69 -3.71
C CYS A 426 2.49 -6.63 -3.41
N TYR A 427 2.47 -5.54 -4.17
CA TYR A 427 3.23 -4.33 -3.90
C TYR A 427 2.44 -3.42 -2.95
N VAL A 428 3.08 -2.89 -1.92
CA VAL A 428 2.49 -1.95 -0.97
C VAL A 428 3.36 -0.70 -0.85
N PHE A 429 2.86 0.42 -1.34
CA PHE A 429 3.53 1.71 -1.42
C PHE A 429 2.74 2.79 -0.66
N GLY A 430 2.86 2.81 0.66
CA GLY A 430 2.16 3.79 1.49
C GLY A 430 0.63 3.64 1.41
N ASP A 431 -0.04 4.56 0.71
CA ASP A 431 -1.49 4.62 0.54
C ASP A 431 -2.00 3.88 -0.72
N LEU A 432 -1.10 3.26 -1.48
CA LEU A 432 -1.38 2.53 -2.71
C LEU A 432 -0.83 1.10 -2.65
N ALA A 433 -1.60 0.13 -3.17
CA ALA A 433 -1.13 -1.24 -3.36
C ALA A 433 -1.45 -1.74 -4.77
N VAL A 434 -0.59 -2.63 -5.31
CA VAL A 434 -0.78 -3.26 -6.62
C VAL A 434 -0.66 -4.76 -6.51
N ARG A 435 -1.68 -5.49 -6.96
CA ARG A 435 -1.70 -6.96 -6.97
C ARG A 435 -2.22 -7.46 -8.31
N GLY A 436 -1.43 -8.24 -9.02
CA GLY A 436 -1.81 -8.77 -10.34
C GLY A 436 -2.21 -7.67 -11.34
N GLY A 437 -1.52 -6.53 -11.30
CA GLY A 437 -1.82 -5.36 -12.14
C GLY A 437 -3.00 -4.50 -11.69
N ILE A 438 -3.76 -4.92 -10.68
CA ILE A 438 -4.90 -4.17 -10.12
C ILE A 438 -4.38 -3.22 -9.03
N VAL A 439 -4.68 -1.94 -9.17
CA VAL A 439 -4.36 -0.90 -8.20
C VAL A 439 -5.50 -0.77 -7.19
N SER A 440 -5.18 -0.83 -5.90
CA SER A 440 -6.11 -0.54 -4.80
C SER A 440 -5.56 0.59 -3.95
N LEU A 441 -6.46 1.46 -3.49
CA LEU A 441 -6.14 2.48 -2.51
C LEU A 441 -6.41 1.97 -1.10
N VAL A 442 -5.74 2.59 -0.13
CA VAL A 442 -6.03 2.36 1.28
C VAL A 442 -7.48 2.74 1.56
N ASN A 443 -8.21 1.89 2.26
CA ASN A 443 -9.60 2.15 2.62
C ASN A 443 -9.69 3.15 3.79
N LYS A 444 -10.92 3.52 4.17
CA LYS A 444 -11.15 4.43 5.30
C LYS A 444 -10.58 3.93 6.63
N GLU A 445 -10.31 2.64 6.77
CA GLU A 445 -9.79 1.99 7.99
C GLU A 445 -8.29 1.65 7.89
N ASP A 446 -7.57 2.30 6.98
CA ASP A 446 -6.11 2.26 6.90
C ASP A 446 -5.53 0.87 6.52
N PHE A 447 -6.20 0.11 5.66
CA PHE A 447 -5.68 -1.13 5.05
C PHE A 447 -6.15 -1.34 3.59
N PHE A 448 -5.51 -2.27 2.88
CA PHE A 448 -5.89 -2.68 1.51
C PHE A 448 -6.69 -3.99 1.54
N GLU A 449 -7.76 -4.09 0.74
CA GLU A 449 -8.60 -5.30 0.67
C GLU A 449 -8.60 -5.86 -0.75
N PHE A 450 -8.02 -7.06 -0.92
CA PHE A 450 -8.00 -7.82 -2.18
C PHE A 450 -8.75 -9.14 -1.98
N GLY A 451 -10.08 -9.08 -2.07
CA GLY A 451 -10.95 -10.21 -1.76
C GLY A 451 -10.86 -10.59 -0.28
N LYS A 452 -10.33 -11.78 0.02
CA LYS A 452 -10.10 -12.23 1.42
C LYS A 452 -8.81 -11.68 2.04
N LEU A 453 -7.84 -11.28 1.21
CA LEU A 453 -6.58 -10.74 1.69
C LEU A 453 -6.78 -9.31 2.18
N ARG A 454 -6.34 -9.02 3.39
CA ARG A 454 -6.30 -7.67 3.95
C ARG A 454 -4.89 -7.37 4.40
N LEU A 455 -4.28 -6.35 3.83
CA LEU A 455 -2.86 -6.09 3.99
C LEU A 455 -2.62 -4.63 4.40
N LYS A 456 -1.64 -4.41 5.27
CA LYS A 456 -1.21 -3.08 5.71
C LYS A 456 0.31 -3.05 5.91
N THR A 457 0.96 -1.95 5.52
CA THR A 457 2.35 -1.72 5.93
C THR A 457 2.41 -0.92 7.23
N LEU A 458 3.27 -1.33 8.16
CA LEU A 458 3.61 -0.61 9.38
C LEU A 458 4.75 0.40 9.14
N GLN A 459 5.41 0.33 7.99
CA GLN A 459 6.48 1.26 7.63
C GLN A 459 5.89 2.61 7.24
N LYS A 460 6.14 3.64 8.07
CA LYS A 460 5.67 5.01 7.84
C LYS A 460 6.79 6.01 7.53
N SER A 461 8.05 5.64 7.69
CA SER A 461 9.18 6.56 7.53
C SER A 461 9.55 6.83 6.06
N ILE A 462 9.06 6.01 5.14
CA ILE A 462 9.29 6.18 3.70
C ILE A 462 8.06 6.82 3.08
N THR A 463 8.17 8.12 2.79
CA THR A 463 7.16 8.85 2.02
C THR A 463 7.37 8.61 0.53
N MET A 464 6.29 8.32 -0.19
CA MET A 464 6.29 8.15 -1.65
C MET A 464 5.19 9.03 -2.27
N HIS A 465 5.56 9.79 -3.29
CA HIS A 465 4.67 10.65 -4.06
C HIS A 465 4.36 9.99 -5.41
N ILE A 466 3.37 9.09 -5.43
CA ILE A 466 3.05 8.26 -6.61
C ILE A 466 1.86 8.83 -7.35
N GLN A 467 2.08 9.21 -8.61
CA GLN A 467 1.03 9.73 -9.48
C GLN A 467 0.17 8.59 -10.05
N ARG A 468 -1.14 8.64 -9.77
CA ARG A 468 -2.08 7.53 -10.01
C ARG A 468 -2.57 7.44 -11.45
N ASP A 469 -2.78 8.58 -12.08
CA ASP A 469 -3.21 8.67 -13.47
C ASP A 469 -2.09 9.24 -14.35
N GLY A 470 -2.06 8.82 -15.61
CA GLY A 470 -1.05 9.23 -16.57
C GLY A 470 -1.28 10.60 -17.20
N LYS A 471 -2.25 11.41 -16.73
CA LYS A 471 -2.66 12.64 -17.44
C LYS A 471 -1.55 13.69 -17.48
N GLN A 472 -0.76 13.78 -16.41
CA GLN A 472 0.34 14.73 -16.28
C GLN A 472 1.72 14.05 -16.45
N TYR A 473 1.73 12.77 -16.79
CA TYR A 473 2.97 12.00 -16.94
C TYR A 473 3.72 12.47 -18.18
N ARG A 474 4.99 12.81 -17.99
CA ARG A 474 5.92 13.21 -19.04
C ARG A 474 6.68 12.01 -19.55
N THR A 475 6.98 11.97 -20.84
CA THR A 475 7.81 10.94 -21.49
C THR A 475 9.05 11.52 -22.18
N ASP A 476 9.10 12.85 -22.33
CA ASP A 476 10.22 13.59 -22.93
C ASP A 476 11.50 13.55 -22.10
N TRP A 477 11.43 13.08 -20.85
CA TRP A 477 12.59 12.80 -20.01
C TRP A 477 13.49 11.69 -20.56
N LEU A 478 12.97 10.74 -21.34
CA LEU A 478 13.77 9.62 -21.84
C LEU A 478 14.79 10.09 -22.91
N PRO A 479 14.40 10.89 -23.92
CA PRO A 479 15.34 11.57 -24.79
C PRO A 479 16.37 12.43 -24.04
N MET A 480 15.95 13.17 -23.01
CA MET A 480 16.87 13.98 -22.19
C MET A 480 17.88 13.12 -21.42
N LEU A 481 17.44 12.00 -20.84
CA LEU A 481 18.31 11.04 -20.17
C LEU A 481 19.35 10.46 -21.14
N TRP A 482 18.92 10.10 -22.35
CA TRP A 482 19.82 9.60 -23.40
C TRP A 482 20.83 10.67 -23.82
N LEU A 483 20.40 11.92 -24.02
CA LEU A 483 21.29 13.02 -24.39
C LEU A 483 22.36 13.29 -23.32
N CYS A 484 22.00 13.21 -22.03
CA CYS A 484 22.93 13.49 -20.93
C CYS A 484 23.86 12.32 -20.59
N PHE A 485 23.37 11.08 -20.66
CA PHE A 485 24.06 9.91 -20.08
C PHE A 485 24.21 8.73 -21.04
N GLY A 486 23.59 8.78 -22.22
CA GLY A 486 23.64 7.75 -23.25
C GLY A 486 23.29 6.35 -22.74
N ALA A 487 24.00 5.35 -23.26
CA ALA A 487 23.87 3.95 -22.86
C ALA A 487 24.04 3.73 -21.34
N LYS A 488 24.96 4.47 -20.69
CA LYS A 488 25.19 4.34 -19.24
C LYS A 488 23.99 4.81 -18.42
N GLY A 489 23.27 5.82 -18.90
CA GLY A 489 22.00 6.26 -18.32
C GLY A 489 20.91 5.19 -18.43
N ILE A 490 20.80 4.53 -19.58
CA ILE A 490 19.84 3.43 -19.77
C ILE A 490 20.21 2.20 -18.93
N VAL A 491 21.50 1.88 -18.77
CA VAL A 491 21.96 0.82 -17.85
C VAL A 491 21.50 1.10 -16.42
N ALA A 492 21.65 2.33 -15.93
CA ALA A 492 21.20 2.72 -14.60
C ALA A 492 19.66 2.68 -14.48
N LEU A 493 18.93 3.14 -15.50
CA LEU A 493 17.48 3.05 -15.57
C LEU A 493 16.97 1.61 -15.57
N ALA A 494 17.59 0.72 -16.36
CA ALA A 494 17.25 -0.70 -16.42
C ALA A 494 17.49 -1.40 -15.08
N PHE A 495 18.54 -1.00 -14.36
CA PHE A 495 18.77 -1.49 -12.99
C PHE A 495 17.69 -0.99 -12.02
N TRP A 496 17.34 0.30 -12.08
CA TRP A 496 16.27 0.89 -11.27
C TRP A 496 14.93 0.20 -11.51
N PHE A 497 14.57 0.01 -12.78
CA PHE A 497 13.40 -0.73 -13.20
C PHE A 497 13.44 -2.19 -12.73
N GLY A 498 14.55 -2.90 -12.97
CA GLY A 498 14.73 -4.29 -12.57
C GLY A 498 14.68 -4.51 -11.05
N SER A 499 15.09 -3.51 -10.27
CA SER A 499 15.01 -3.56 -8.81
C SER A 499 13.58 -3.77 -8.31
N LEU A 500 12.56 -3.30 -9.06
CA LEU A 500 11.14 -3.50 -8.77
C LEU A 500 10.69 -4.97 -8.86
N PHE A 501 11.57 -5.85 -9.33
CA PHE A 501 11.34 -7.28 -9.51
C PHE A 501 12.43 -8.15 -8.86
N ALA A 502 13.28 -7.58 -8.01
CA ALA A 502 14.46 -8.25 -7.47
C ALA A 502 14.13 -9.55 -6.71
N GLU A 503 13.09 -9.56 -5.89
CA GLU A 503 12.58 -10.74 -5.16
C GLU A 503 12.10 -11.84 -6.11
N GLN A 504 11.36 -11.48 -7.17
CA GLN A 504 10.88 -12.44 -8.17
C GLN A 504 12.06 -13.02 -8.97
N ILE A 505 13.01 -12.17 -9.37
CA ILE A 505 14.22 -12.60 -10.07
C ILE A 505 15.06 -13.50 -9.17
N ARG A 506 15.29 -13.14 -7.90
CA ARG A 506 16.01 -13.99 -6.93
C ARG A 506 15.29 -15.30 -6.66
N ALA A 507 13.96 -15.32 -6.63
CA ALA A 507 13.20 -16.56 -6.41
C ALA A 507 13.55 -17.63 -7.46
N LYS A 508 13.64 -17.23 -8.74
CA LYS A 508 13.94 -18.12 -9.87
C LYS A 508 15.43 -18.30 -10.14
N TYR A 509 16.20 -17.22 -10.15
CA TYR A 509 17.61 -17.21 -10.56
C TYR A 509 18.60 -17.15 -9.39
N LYS A 510 18.13 -17.05 -8.14
CA LYS A 510 18.96 -17.03 -6.91
C LYS A 510 19.92 -15.83 -6.79
N SER A 511 19.80 -14.83 -7.65
CA SER A 511 20.65 -13.63 -7.61
C SER A 511 20.02 -12.43 -8.32
N PHE A 512 20.43 -11.25 -7.88
CA PHE A 512 20.25 -9.97 -8.59
C PHE A 512 21.56 -9.15 -8.45
N PRO A 513 22.08 -8.53 -9.53
CA PRO A 513 23.37 -7.85 -9.52
C PRO A 513 23.41 -6.64 -8.59
N PHE A 514 24.61 -6.18 -8.26
CA PHE A 514 24.84 -4.87 -7.69
C PHE A 514 25.19 -3.89 -8.81
N LEU A 515 24.78 -2.63 -8.67
CA LEU A 515 25.19 -1.56 -9.57
C LEU A 515 26.24 -0.70 -8.87
N GLU A 516 27.32 -0.37 -9.57
CA GLU A 516 28.32 0.59 -9.12
C GLU A 516 28.41 1.74 -10.13
N VAL A 517 28.12 2.95 -9.65
CA VAL A 517 28.19 4.20 -10.39
C VAL A 517 29.40 4.98 -9.87
N THR A 518 30.50 5.00 -10.64
CA THR A 518 31.71 5.77 -10.29
C THR A 518 31.93 6.95 -11.21
N GLY A 519 32.80 7.88 -10.83
CA GLY A 519 33.13 9.05 -11.64
C GLY A 519 33.63 10.21 -10.78
N GLU A 520 34.28 11.20 -11.35
CA GLU A 520 34.73 12.36 -10.58
C GLU A 520 33.56 13.22 -10.05
N ALA A 521 33.86 14.16 -9.16
CA ALA A 521 32.93 15.23 -8.82
C ALA A 521 32.54 16.01 -10.09
N GLY A 522 31.25 16.25 -10.29
CA GLY A 522 30.74 16.90 -11.51
C GLY A 522 30.43 15.95 -12.67
N ALA A 523 30.63 14.63 -12.54
CA ALA A 523 30.26 13.65 -13.58
C ALA A 523 28.73 13.41 -13.72
N GLY A 524 27.89 14.16 -13.01
CA GLY A 524 26.42 14.07 -13.11
C GLY A 524 25.77 12.91 -12.33
N LYS A 525 26.52 12.17 -11.48
CA LYS A 525 26.03 11.02 -10.71
C LYS A 525 24.81 11.34 -9.85
N THR A 526 24.88 12.41 -9.04
CA THR A 526 23.78 12.83 -8.16
C THR A 526 22.53 13.20 -8.98
N THR A 527 22.69 13.95 -10.07
CA THR A 527 21.58 14.26 -11.00
C THR A 527 20.91 12.99 -11.54
N LEU A 528 21.69 12.01 -11.98
CA LEU A 528 21.16 10.73 -12.45
C LEU A 528 20.38 10.00 -11.35
N LEU A 529 20.96 9.83 -10.16
CA LEU A 529 20.34 9.07 -9.06
C LEU A 529 19.10 9.76 -8.52
N THR A 530 19.13 11.08 -8.32
CA THR A 530 17.96 11.86 -7.91
C THR A 530 16.85 11.74 -8.94
N PHE A 531 17.15 11.88 -10.24
CA PHE A 531 16.16 11.67 -11.31
C PHE A 531 15.54 10.27 -11.28
N LEU A 532 16.36 9.22 -11.15
CA LEU A 532 15.88 7.83 -11.08
C LEU A 532 15.00 7.58 -9.84
N TRP A 533 15.29 8.24 -8.71
CA TRP A 533 14.41 8.20 -7.53
C TRP A 533 13.07 8.90 -7.77
N LYS A 534 13.03 10.00 -8.53
CA LYS A 534 11.77 10.69 -8.89
C LYS A 534 10.84 9.77 -9.68
N LEU A 535 11.36 8.92 -10.56
CA LEU A 535 10.57 7.89 -11.27
C LEU A 535 9.87 6.91 -10.31
N LEU A 536 10.44 6.68 -9.12
CA LEU A 536 9.88 5.83 -8.07
C LEU A 536 9.14 6.64 -6.99
N GLY A 537 8.84 7.91 -7.24
CA GLY A 537 8.06 8.75 -6.33
C GLY A 537 8.84 9.29 -5.14
N ARG A 538 10.17 9.37 -5.20
CA ARG A 538 11.01 9.83 -4.08
C ARG A 538 11.99 10.92 -4.51
N GLU A 539 12.22 11.89 -3.63
CA GLU A 539 13.36 12.80 -3.73
C GLU A 539 14.42 12.36 -2.73
N HIS A 540 15.29 11.48 -3.20
CA HIS A 540 16.33 10.87 -2.39
C HIS A 540 17.55 10.61 -3.27
N GLU A 541 18.71 10.38 -2.65
CA GLU A 541 19.92 9.95 -3.36
C GLU A 541 20.37 8.61 -2.79
N GLY A 542 20.70 8.58 -1.50
CA GLY A 542 21.11 7.39 -0.75
C GLY A 542 21.52 7.75 0.67
N PHE A 543 22.24 6.85 1.34
CA PHE A 543 22.83 7.13 2.65
C PHE A 543 24.30 6.70 2.72
N ASP A 544 25.08 7.40 3.55
CA ASP A 544 26.48 7.06 3.83
C ASP A 544 26.53 5.91 4.85
N PRO A 545 27.01 4.70 4.44
CA PRO A 545 27.06 3.55 5.34
C PRO A 545 28.07 3.72 6.48
N SER A 546 29.07 4.60 6.32
CA SER A 546 30.09 4.89 7.33
C SER A 546 29.57 5.81 8.45
N LYS A 547 28.47 6.53 8.23
CA LYS A 547 27.80 7.37 9.24
C LYS A 547 26.81 6.59 10.13
N SER A 548 26.66 5.28 9.94
CA SER A 548 25.66 4.46 10.64
C SER A 548 26.28 3.21 11.26
N THR A 549 25.74 2.76 12.40
CA THR A 549 26.13 1.49 13.02
C THR A 549 25.64 0.30 12.18
N ARG A 550 26.22 -0.89 12.35
CA ARG A 550 25.77 -2.11 11.66
C ARG A 550 24.26 -2.34 11.83
N ALA A 551 23.75 -2.24 13.06
CA ALA A 551 22.31 -2.37 13.32
C ALA A 551 21.46 -1.23 12.71
N GLY A 552 22.02 -0.03 12.57
CA GLY A 552 21.40 1.08 11.85
C GLY A 552 21.28 0.80 10.36
N ARG A 553 22.37 0.35 9.72
CA ARG A 553 22.41 -0.05 8.30
C ARG A 553 21.43 -1.19 8.02
N GLN A 554 21.41 -2.24 8.84
CA GLN A 554 20.48 -3.36 8.69
C GLN A 554 19.02 -2.90 8.71
N ARG A 555 18.66 -1.97 9.61
CA ARG A 555 17.30 -1.38 9.64
C ARG A 555 17.02 -0.61 8.35
N ALA A 556 17.92 0.28 7.94
CA ALA A 556 17.78 1.09 6.72
C ALA A 556 17.59 0.21 5.46
N MET A 557 18.40 -0.83 5.32
CA MET A 557 18.34 -1.79 4.21
C MET A 557 17.07 -2.67 4.26
N GLY A 558 16.49 -2.88 5.44
CA GLY A 558 15.27 -3.66 5.63
C GLY A 558 13.96 -2.88 5.48
N GLN A 559 14.00 -1.55 5.31
CA GLN A 559 12.77 -0.75 5.19
C GLN A 559 12.06 -0.90 3.84
N VAL A 560 12.76 -1.44 2.83
CA VAL A 560 12.26 -1.58 1.46
C VAL A 560 12.38 -3.01 0.93
N SER A 561 11.50 -3.34 0.00
CA SER A 561 11.51 -4.57 -0.78
C SER A 561 11.28 -4.25 -2.25
N ASN A 562 12.00 -4.89 -3.16
CA ASN A 562 11.96 -4.56 -4.59
C ASN A 562 12.14 -3.06 -4.88
N MET A 563 13.14 -2.46 -4.25
CA MET A 563 13.53 -1.08 -4.52
C MET A 563 15.05 -0.95 -4.37
N PRO A 564 15.67 0.08 -4.97
CA PRO A 564 17.08 0.34 -4.78
C PRO A 564 17.40 0.70 -3.32
N VAL A 565 18.57 0.27 -2.87
CA VAL A 565 19.21 0.68 -1.62
C VAL A 565 20.55 1.27 -2.01
N VAL A 566 20.63 2.59 -1.97
CA VAL A 566 21.76 3.35 -2.50
C VAL A 566 22.75 3.70 -1.39
N LEU A 567 23.98 3.22 -1.54
CA LEU A 567 25.11 3.50 -0.65
C LEU A 567 25.99 4.57 -1.30
N ILE A 568 26.11 5.73 -0.66
CA ILE A 568 26.93 6.85 -1.14
C ILE A 568 28.17 7.01 -0.25
N GLU A 569 29.29 7.47 -0.81
CA GLU A 569 30.47 7.89 -0.02
C GLU A 569 31.04 6.82 0.95
N GLY A 570 30.88 5.53 0.63
CA GLY A 570 31.29 4.43 1.53
C GLY A 570 32.82 4.27 1.71
N ASP A 571 33.63 4.92 0.88
CA ASP A 571 35.08 4.85 0.89
C ASP A 571 35.63 6.23 1.28
N ARG A 572 36.42 6.26 2.35
CA ARG A 572 37.06 7.46 2.89
C ARG A 572 38.56 7.24 2.93
N ASN A 573 39.20 7.31 1.77
CA ASN A 573 40.63 7.48 1.71
C ASN A 573 40.98 8.98 1.84
N GLU A 574 40.76 9.55 3.03
CA GLU A 574 41.35 10.86 3.39
C GLU A 574 42.82 10.61 3.80
N PRO A 575 43.82 11.20 3.11
CA PRO A 575 45.24 11.04 3.47
C PRO A 575 45.57 11.50 4.90
N ASP A 576 44.76 12.38 5.50
CA ASP A 576 44.95 12.91 6.86
C ASP A 576 44.29 12.10 7.98
N LYS A 577 43.56 11.02 7.68
CA LYS A 577 42.90 10.18 8.71
C LYS A 577 43.12 8.69 8.46
N ALA A 578 44.36 8.24 8.63
CA ALA A 578 44.76 6.83 8.62
C ALA A 578 44.00 5.90 9.62
N HIS A 579 43.10 6.43 10.45
CA HIS A 579 42.32 5.70 11.46
C HIS A 579 40.80 5.66 11.22
N ALA A 580 40.26 6.34 10.20
CA ALA A 580 38.84 6.22 9.87
C ALA A 580 38.61 4.97 9.00
N LYS A 581 38.18 3.86 9.60
CA LYS A 581 37.85 2.64 8.84
C LYS A 581 36.69 2.92 7.87
N GLY A 582 36.93 2.80 6.56
CA GLY A 582 35.90 2.80 5.52
C GLY A 582 34.90 1.65 5.69
N PHE A 583 33.80 1.70 4.94
CA PHE A 583 32.79 0.64 4.97
C PHE A 583 33.34 -0.66 4.34
N ASP A 584 33.13 -1.79 5.03
CA ASP A 584 33.52 -3.10 4.50
C ASP A 584 32.47 -3.62 3.51
N TRP A 585 32.78 -3.52 2.22
CA TRP A 585 31.92 -3.98 1.13
C TRP A 585 31.64 -5.48 1.16
N ASP A 586 32.49 -6.28 1.81
CA ASP A 586 32.29 -7.72 1.93
C ASP A 586 31.08 -8.08 2.81
N GLU A 587 30.57 -7.16 3.64
CA GLU A 587 29.30 -7.32 4.37
C GLU A 587 28.10 -7.54 3.42
N LEU A 588 28.20 -7.12 2.15
CA LEU A 588 27.09 -7.20 1.18
C LEU A 588 26.99 -8.54 0.44
N LYS A 589 27.94 -9.48 0.63
CA LYS A 589 28.02 -10.74 -0.15
C LYS A 589 26.71 -11.53 -0.17
N ASP A 590 26.04 -11.60 0.98
CA ASP A 590 24.82 -12.39 1.17
C ASP A 590 23.59 -11.73 0.51
N TYR A 591 23.61 -10.41 0.34
CA TYR A 591 22.49 -9.64 -0.22
C TYR A 591 22.29 -9.88 -1.72
N TYR A 592 23.32 -10.36 -2.40
CA TYR A 592 23.25 -10.77 -3.81
C TYR A 592 22.15 -11.81 -4.03
N GLY A 593 22.04 -12.78 -3.13
CA GLY A 593 21.01 -13.84 -3.15
C GLY A 593 19.77 -13.52 -2.31
N GLY A 594 19.69 -12.36 -1.67
CA GLY A 594 18.61 -12.02 -0.72
C GLY A 594 18.79 -12.66 0.66
N GLY A 595 20.03 -12.84 1.11
CA GLY A 595 20.37 -13.41 2.42
C GLY A 595 19.95 -12.54 3.60
N THR A 596 20.27 -12.98 4.81
CA THR A 596 19.81 -12.34 6.06
C THR A 596 20.44 -10.96 6.26
N LEU A 597 19.63 -9.98 6.67
CA LEU A 597 20.12 -8.70 7.18
C LEU A 597 20.81 -8.87 8.53
N GLY A 598 20.55 -9.97 9.25
CA GLY A 598 21.15 -10.29 10.54
C GLY A 598 20.10 -10.80 11.52
N THR A 599 20.56 -11.56 12.51
CA THR A 599 19.72 -12.27 13.49
C THR A 599 19.37 -11.39 14.69
N LYS A 600 18.10 -11.39 15.10
CA LYS A 600 17.63 -10.79 16.35
C LYS A 600 16.89 -11.83 17.17
N GLY A 601 17.12 -11.89 18.48
CA GLY A 601 16.30 -12.72 19.37
C GLY A 601 14.85 -12.22 19.41
N MET A 602 13.89 -13.13 19.29
CA MET A 602 12.48 -12.79 19.50
C MET A 602 12.17 -12.75 20.99
N LYS A 603 11.21 -11.90 21.40
CA LYS A 603 10.74 -11.83 22.79
C LYS A 603 9.76 -12.98 23.09
N THR A 604 10.25 -14.19 22.93
CA THR A 604 9.54 -15.44 23.19
C THR A 604 10.23 -16.20 24.33
N SER A 605 9.52 -17.07 25.04
CA SER A 605 10.11 -17.93 26.07
C SER A 605 11.03 -19.03 25.49
N GLY A 606 11.13 -19.16 24.17
CA GLY A 606 12.00 -20.10 23.45
C GLY A 606 13.16 -19.44 22.71
N ASN A 607 13.98 -20.26 22.04
CA ASN A 607 15.18 -19.84 21.29
C ASN A 607 14.89 -19.35 19.86
N GLU A 608 13.70 -18.77 19.62
CA GLU A 608 13.30 -18.29 18.30
C GLU A 608 14.06 -17.01 17.93
N THR A 609 14.46 -16.92 16.67
CA THR A 609 15.19 -15.76 16.14
C THR A 609 14.52 -15.22 14.89
N TYR A 610 14.51 -13.89 14.77
CA TYR A 610 14.04 -13.17 13.60
C TYR A 610 15.23 -12.83 12.71
N GLU A 611 15.24 -13.41 11.51
CA GLU A 611 16.27 -13.22 10.49
C GLU A 611 15.66 -12.62 9.22
N PRO A 612 15.38 -11.31 9.20
CA PRO A 612 14.77 -10.68 8.04
C PRO A 612 15.71 -10.78 6.81
N PRO A 613 15.23 -11.27 5.65
CA PRO A 613 16.02 -11.26 4.43
C PRO A 613 16.18 -9.85 3.88
N PHE A 614 17.27 -9.63 3.13
CA PHE A 614 17.45 -8.46 2.29
C PHE A 614 16.57 -8.57 1.04
N ARG A 615 15.65 -7.62 0.87
CA ARG A 615 14.64 -7.63 -0.20
C ARG A 615 14.84 -6.57 -1.28
N GLY A 616 15.77 -5.63 -1.07
CA GLY A 616 16.07 -4.54 -2.01
C GLY A 616 17.07 -4.92 -3.11
N ALA A 617 17.65 -3.92 -3.78
CA ALA A 617 18.76 -4.08 -4.70
C ALA A 617 19.86 -3.05 -4.39
N ILE A 618 21.12 -3.49 -4.28
CA ILE A 618 22.22 -2.59 -3.90
C ILE A 618 22.69 -1.77 -5.11
N ALA A 619 22.69 -0.45 -4.94
CA ALA A 619 23.40 0.48 -5.82
C ALA A 619 24.46 1.22 -5.00
N ILE A 620 25.64 1.40 -5.60
CA ILE A 620 26.80 2.03 -4.98
C ILE A 620 27.14 3.26 -5.80
N SER A 621 27.30 4.42 -5.16
CA SER A 621 27.71 5.66 -5.81
C SER A 621 28.93 6.24 -5.12
N GLN A 622 30.06 6.31 -5.84
CA GLN A 622 31.34 6.73 -5.28
C GLN A 622 32.17 7.52 -6.29
N ASN A 623 33.23 8.17 -5.82
CA ASN A 623 34.18 8.84 -6.70
C ASN A 623 35.20 7.86 -7.27
N ALA A 624 35.80 7.06 -6.38
CA ALA A 624 36.73 5.98 -6.72
C ALA A 624 36.02 4.63 -6.87
N ASP A 625 36.72 3.68 -7.44
CA ASP A 625 36.27 2.29 -7.59
C ASP A 625 36.18 1.58 -6.24
N VAL A 626 35.18 0.71 -6.11
CA VAL A 626 35.01 -0.16 -4.95
C VAL A 626 36.23 -1.07 -4.80
N SER A 627 37.00 -0.87 -3.73
CA SER A 627 38.06 -1.78 -3.32
C SER A 627 37.50 -2.87 -2.41
N ALA A 628 37.32 -4.08 -2.95
CA ALA A 628 36.71 -5.21 -2.24
C ALA A 628 37.24 -6.56 -2.73
N SER A 629 36.84 -7.64 -2.07
CA SER A 629 37.21 -8.99 -2.51
C SER A 629 36.68 -9.32 -3.91
N GLU A 630 37.31 -10.26 -4.62
CA GLU A 630 36.83 -10.75 -5.92
C GLU A 630 35.37 -11.20 -5.86
N ALA A 631 34.94 -11.74 -4.72
CA ALA A 631 33.56 -12.15 -4.51
C ALA A 631 32.58 -10.96 -4.65
N ILE A 632 32.93 -9.77 -4.19
CA ILE A 632 32.11 -8.56 -4.40
C ILE A 632 32.26 -8.03 -5.81
N LEU A 633 33.48 -7.91 -6.34
CA LEU A 633 33.71 -7.35 -7.69
C LEU A 633 32.95 -8.13 -8.78
N THR A 634 32.92 -9.45 -8.69
CA THR A 634 32.16 -10.33 -9.62
C THR A 634 30.64 -10.19 -9.51
N ARG A 635 30.10 -9.55 -8.45
CA ARG A 635 28.66 -9.27 -8.26
C ARG A 635 28.25 -7.91 -8.81
N ILE A 636 29.21 -7.07 -9.19
CA ILE A 636 28.97 -5.67 -9.55
C ILE A 636 29.01 -5.47 -11.07
N ILE A 637 27.99 -4.79 -11.58
CA ILE A 637 27.99 -4.16 -12.90
C ILE A 637 28.51 -2.72 -12.71
N LYS A 638 29.67 -2.43 -13.30
CA LYS A 638 30.31 -1.10 -13.18
C LYS A 638 29.83 -0.18 -14.28
N SER A 639 29.47 1.04 -13.92
CA SER A 639 29.26 2.14 -14.85
C SER A 639 30.08 3.33 -14.41
N HIS A 640 31.21 3.56 -15.08
CA HIS A 640 32.09 4.71 -14.82
C HIS A 640 31.67 5.91 -15.67
N PHE A 641 31.42 7.05 -15.04
CA PHE A 641 31.06 8.31 -15.69
C PHE A 641 32.26 9.27 -15.68
N ALA A 642 32.76 9.58 -16.89
CA ALA A 642 33.69 10.68 -17.07
C ALA A 642 32.96 12.03 -16.97
N ARG A 643 33.70 13.13 -16.82
CA ARG A 643 33.09 14.46 -16.94
C ARG A 643 32.48 14.60 -18.34
N PRO A 644 31.20 14.98 -18.45
CA PRO A 644 30.56 15.10 -19.75
C PRO A 644 31.18 16.25 -20.54
N GLU A 645 31.25 16.09 -21.87
CA GLU A 645 31.42 17.23 -22.76
C GLU A 645 30.10 18.02 -22.77
N VAL A 646 30.12 19.19 -22.13
CA VAL A 646 28.91 19.99 -21.93
C VAL A 646 28.60 20.79 -23.19
N THR A 647 27.50 20.45 -23.86
CA THR A 647 26.90 21.26 -24.91
C THR A 647 25.76 22.10 -24.32
N THR A 648 25.32 23.15 -25.02
CA THR A 648 24.16 23.95 -24.60
C THR A 648 22.91 23.06 -24.43
N GLU A 649 22.74 22.10 -25.32
CA GLU A 649 21.62 21.16 -25.32
C GLU A 649 21.71 20.16 -24.16
N SER A 650 22.89 19.56 -23.90
CA SER A 650 23.05 18.60 -22.80
C SER A 650 22.95 19.26 -21.43
N ARG A 651 23.40 20.52 -21.30
CA ARG A 651 23.20 21.32 -20.10
C ARG A 651 21.73 21.60 -19.85
N ALA A 652 21.00 22.09 -20.86
CA ALA A 652 19.57 22.36 -20.75
C ALA A 652 18.78 21.10 -20.41
N ALA A 653 19.14 19.95 -21.00
CA ALA A 653 18.52 18.66 -20.67
C ALA A 653 18.80 18.22 -19.24
N ALA A 654 20.04 18.35 -18.74
CA ALA A 654 20.38 18.03 -17.36
C ALA A 654 19.65 18.94 -16.34
N ASP A 655 19.57 20.23 -16.62
CA ASP A 655 18.82 21.20 -15.81
C ASP A 655 17.33 20.84 -15.80
N ASN A 656 16.75 20.52 -16.96
CA ASN A 656 15.37 20.06 -17.06
C ASN A 656 15.11 18.76 -16.29
N LEU A 657 15.97 17.75 -16.39
CA LEU A 657 15.84 16.50 -15.62
C LEU A 657 15.80 16.76 -14.10
N ASN A 658 16.60 17.71 -13.61
CA ASN A 658 16.57 18.12 -12.20
C ASN A 658 15.29 18.88 -11.83
N LEU A 659 14.80 19.76 -12.72
CA LEU A 659 13.65 20.62 -12.47
C LEU A 659 12.30 19.91 -12.58
N ILE A 660 12.19 18.81 -13.31
CA ILE A 660 10.92 18.09 -13.44
C ILE A 660 10.44 17.64 -12.03
N PRO A 661 9.22 18.05 -11.61
CA PRO A 661 8.65 17.60 -10.35
C PRO A 661 8.34 16.10 -10.33
N VAL A 662 8.34 15.50 -9.14
CA VAL A 662 8.10 14.06 -8.95
C VAL A 662 6.76 13.63 -9.54
N GLU A 663 5.72 14.47 -9.43
CA GLU A 663 4.36 14.16 -9.88
C GLU A 663 4.27 13.91 -11.39
N HIS A 664 5.18 14.51 -12.17
CA HIS A 664 5.26 14.33 -13.61
C HIS A 664 6.04 13.08 -14.04
N LEU A 665 6.70 12.39 -13.11
CA LEU A 665 7.59 11.25 -13.37
C LEU A 665 7.12 9.96 -12.70
N SER A 666 6.56 10.06 -11.49
CA SER A 666 6.33 8.90 -10.61
C SER A 666 5.23 7.94 -11.08
N HIS A 667 4.46 8.30 -12.11
CA HIS A 667 3.56 7.37 -12.80
C HIS A 667 4.32 6.18 -13.42
N PHE A 668 5.61 6.36 -13.72
CA PHE A 668 6.51 5.29 -14.19
C PHE A 668 6.47 4.04 -13.28
N LEU A 669 6.48 4.23 -11.95
CA LEU A 669 6.40 3.12 -10.99
C LEU A 669 5.16 2.25 -11.24
N LEU A 670 4.00 2.87 -11.46
CA LEU A 670 2.75 2.14 -11.72
C LEU A 670 2.76 1.45 -13.07
N LEU A 671 3.32 2.08 -14.11
CA LEU A 671 3.50 1.44 -15.42
C LEU A 671 4.33 0.16 -15.28
N ALA A 672 5.45 0.23 -14.55
CA ALA A 672 6.34 -0.90 -14.30
C ALA A 672 5.65 -2.03 -13.54
N VAL A 673 5.12 -1.77 -12.33
CA VAL A 673 4.58 -2.85 -11.48
C VAL A 673 3.27 -3.42 -12.01
N ARG A 674 2.49 -2.67 -12.81
CA ARG A 674 1.29 -3.21 -13.46
C ARG A 674 1.63 -4.18 -14.60
N ALA A 675 2.80 -4.03 -15.21
CA ALA A 675 3.31 -4.91 -16.25
C ALA A 675 4.06 -6.14 -15.68
N GLU A 676 4.03 -6.38 -14.36
CA GLU A 676 4.81 -7.44 -13.69
C GLU A 676 4.79 -8.78 -14.43
N THR A 677 3.62 -9.31 -14.78
CA THR A 677 3.50 -10.61 -15.46
C THR A 677 4.18 -10.60 -16.83
N GLN A 678 4.02 -9.53 -17.60
CA GLN A 678 4.65 -9.38 -18.93
C GLN A 678 6.16 -9.26 -18.79
N VAL A 679 6.63 -8.42 -17.85
CA VAL A 679 8.05 -8.20 -17.56
C VAL A 679 8.73 -9.50 -17.15
N MET A 680 8.14 -10.26 -16.22
CA MET A 680 8.73 -11.51 -15.73
C MET A 680 8.74 -12.62 -16.79
N THR A 681 7.76 -12.62 -17.70
CA THR A 681 7.71 -13.55 -18.84
C THR A 681 8.82 -13.21 -19.85
N GLN A 682 8.86 -11.96 -20.32
CA GLN A 682 9.87 -11.50 -21.29
C GLN A 682 11.28 -11.62 -20.71
N PHE A 683 11.48 -11.29 -19.42
CA PHE A 683 12.77 -11.43 -18.76
C PHE A 683 13.26 -12.88 -18.80
N ALA A 684 12.37 -13.84 -18.53
CA ALA A 684 12.72 -15.26 -18.54
C ALA A 684 13.11 -15.79 -19.92
N GLU A 685 12.51 -15.26 -20.98
CA GLU A 685 12.87 -15.59 -22.36
C GLU A 685 14.21 -14.96 -22.75
N ARG A 686 14.39 -13.67 -22.46
CA ARG A 686 15.54 -12.88 -22.94
C ARG A 686 16.81 -13.16 -22.17
N VAL A 687 16.75 -13.47 -20.87
CA VAL A 687 17.97 -13.77 -20.10
C VAL A 687 18.71 -14.98 -20.65
N VAL A 688 18.01 -16.00 -21.15
CA VAL A 688 18.62 -17.19 -21.75
C VAL A 688 19.37 -16.85 -23.04
N VAL A 689 18.83 -15.92 -23.84
CA VAL A 689 19.46 -15.45 -25.08
C VAL A 689 20.76 -14.71 -24.78
N HIS A 690 20.70 -13.75 -23.86
CA HIS A 690 21.88 -12.94 -23.50
C HIS A 690 22.95 -13.74 -22.75
N GLU A 691 22.55 -14.73 -21.94
CA GLU A 691 23.52 -15.66 -21.33
C GLU A 691 24.29 -16.44 -22.40
N ARG A 692 23.60 -16.95 -23.43
CA ARG A 692 24.25 -17.67 -24.53
C ARG A 692 25.24 -16.76 -25.26
N GLN A 693 24.80 -15.56 -25.60
CA GLN A 693 25.63 -14.56 -26.29
C GLN A 693 26.90 -14.22 -25.50
N LEU A 694 26.79 -14.00 -24.18
CA LEU A 694 27.95 -13.70 -23.35
C LEU A 694 28.87 -14.92 -23.14
N ARG A 695 28.34 -16.14 -23.12
CA ARG A 695 29.16 -17.38 -23.05
C ARG A 695 29.96 -17.63 -24.33
N GLU A 696 29.53 -17.12 -25.48
CA GLU A 696 30.28 -17.21 -26.73
C GLU A 696 31.54 -16.32 -26.72
N LEU A 697 31.57 -15.29 -25.86
CA LEU A 697 32.75 -14.46 -25.63
C LEU A 697 33.74 -15.18 -24.70
N LYS A 698 34.69 -15.90 -25.30
CA LYS A 698 35.72 -16.70 -24.59
C LYS A 698 36.58 -15.90 -23.59
N ASP A 699 36.61 -14.58 -23.73
CA ASP A 699 37.32 -13.69 -22.82
C ASP A 699 36.62 -13.57 -21.46
N ILE A 700 35.30 -13.77 -21.38
CA ILE A 700 34.54 -13.76 -20.13
C ILE A 700 34.49 -15.17 -19.55
N ARG A 701 35.30 -15.43 -18.51
CA ARG A 701 35.46 -16.76 -17.91
C ARG A 701 34.64 -16.94 -16.63
N VAL A 702 34.33 -15.84 -15.93
CA VAL A 702 33.61 -15.90 -14.66
C VAL A 702 32.10 -15.91 -14.92
N GLU A 703 31.46 -17.05 -14.62
CA GLU A 703 30.01 -17.26 -14.82
C GLU A 703 29.14 -16.20 -14.13
N ARG A 704 29.57 -15.67 -12.99
CA ARG A 704 28.84 -14.61 -12.28
C ARG A 704 28.76 -13.31 -13.08
N ILE A 705 29.82 -12.98 -13.83
CA ILE A 705 29.85 -11.79 -14.71
C ILE A 705 28.85 -11.97 -15.85
N ILE A 706 28.88 -13.14 -16.49
CA ILE A 706 27.92 -13.53 -17.56
C ILE A 706 26.49 -13.37 -17.06
N LYS A 707 26.18 -13.99 -15.92
CA LYS A 707 24.84 -13.97 -15.34
C LYS A 707 24.35 -12.57 -14.97
N ASN A 708 25.21 -11.74 -14.41
CA ASN A 708 24.82 -10.38 -14.02
C ASN A 708 24.51 -9.51 -15.24
N HIS A 709 25.38 -9.54 -16.24
CA HIS A 709 25.22 -8.70 -17.43
C HIS A 709 24.07 -9.23 -18.31
N SER A 710 23.87 -10.54 -18.42
CA SER A 710 22.72 -11.10 -19.14
C SER A 710 21.38 -10.71 -18.49
N GLN A 711 21.29 -10.72 -17.16
CA GLN A 711 20.12 -10.23 -16.44
C GLN A 711 19.84 -8.76 -16.76
N LEU A 712 20.86 -7.90 -16.76
CA LEU A 712 20.65 -6.48 -17.05
C LEU A 712 20.32 -6.22 -18.53
N MET A 713 20.93 -6.97 -19.47
CA MET A 713 20.57 -6.91 -20.89
C MET A 713 19.11 -7.34 -21.13
N ALA A 714 18.65 -8.38 -20.43
CA ALA A 714 17.24 -8.80 -20.48
C ALA A 714 16.30 -7.73 -19.90
N LEU A 715 16.72 -7.04 -18.84
CA LEU A 715 15.96 -5.92 -18.28
C LEU A 715 15.89 -4.71 -19.22
N VAL A 716 16.91 -4.47 -20.04
CA VAL A 716 16.84 -3.46 -21.13
C VAL A 716 15.78 -3.84 -22.16
N ASP A 717 15.66 -5.13 -22.52
CA ASP A 717 14.56 -5.57 -23.40
C ASP A 717 13.19 -5.38 -22.74
N CYS A 718 13.04 -5.73 -21.46
CA CYS A 718 11.79 -5.56 -20.71
C CYS A 718 11.41 -4.09 -20.51
N LEU A 719 12.38 -3.19 -20.43
CA LEU A 719 12.13 -1.76 -20.27
C LEU A 719 11.32 -1.19 -21.43
N ARG A 720 11.37 -1.81 -22.62
CA ARG A 720 10.54 -1.46 -23.79
C ARG A 720 9.04 -1.62 -23.56
N LEU A 721 8.63 -2.41 -22.57
CA LEU A 721 7.20 -2.56 -22.22
C LEU A 721 6.61 -1.28 -21.60
N VAL A 722 7.46 -0.41 -21.04
CA VAL A 722 7.03 0.79 -20.31
C VAL A 722 7.69 2.08 -20.82
N CYS A 723 8.75 1.97 -21.62
CA CYS A 723 9.47 3.07 -22.24
C CYS A 723 9.61 2.87 -23.74
N ALA A 724 9.49 3.95 -24.51
CA ALA A 724 9.70 3.94 -25.95
C ALA A 724 11.19 4.04 -26.29
N LEU A 725 11.96 2.98 -26.02
CA LEU A 725 13.34 2.85 -26.49
C LEU A 725 13.36 2.40 -27.94
N ASP A 726 14.12 3.10 -28.77
CA ASP A 726 14.37 2.69 -30.16
C ASP A 726 15.42 1.56 -30.25
N ASP A 727 15.48 0.90 -31.40
CA ASP A 727 16.35 -0.26 -31.59
C ASP A 727 17.84 0.12 -31.51
N ASN A 728 18.22 1.35 -31.88
CA ASN A 728 19.59 1.82 -31.81
C ASN A 728 20.02 2.05 -30.35
N GLN A 729 19.17 2.65 -29.54
CA GLN A 729 19.38 2.82 -28.09
C GLN A 729 19.55 1.46 -27.41
N VAL A 730 18.69 0.49 -27.74
CA VAL A 730 18.77 -0.88 -27.20
C VAL A 730 20.08 -1.54 -27.59
N ALA A 731 20.42 -1.55 -28.89
CA ALA A 731 21.63 -2.18 -29.39
C ALA A 731 22.90 -1.55 -28.78
N THR A 732 22.97 -0.22 -28.74
CA THR A 732 24.09 0.52 -28.16
C THR A 732 24.23 0.23 -26.65
N THR A 733 23.11 0.14 -25.93
CA THR A 733 23.11 -0.18 -24.50
C THR A 733 23.57 -1.61 -24.24
N GLN A 734 23.13 -2.57 -25.06
CA GLN A 734 23.56 -3.96 -24.97
C GLN A 734 25.05 -4.12 -25.28
N GLN A 735 25.57 -3.41 -26.28
CA GLN A 735 27.00 -3.37 -26.56
C GLN A 735 27.80 -2.79 -25.39
N ALA A 736 27.34 -1.68 -24.80
CA ALA A 736 27.98 -1.11 -23.61
C ALA A 736 28.01 -2.10 -22.43
N LEU A 737 26.95 -2.88 -22.22
CA LEU A 737 26.92 -3.93 -21.19
C LEU A 737 27.90 -5.08 -21.48
N MET A 738 28.09 -5.46 -22.74
CA MET A 738 29.12 -6.45 -23.13
C MET A 738 30.52 -5.90 -22.85
N SER A 739 30.80 -4.64 -23.20
CA SER A 739 32.08 -3.99 -22.88
C SER A 739 32.33 -3.92 -21.36
N MET A 740 31.32 -3.53 -20.58
CA MET A 740 31.41 -3.53 -19.10
C MET A 740 31.71 -4.93 -18.54
N ALA A 741 31.17 -5.99 -19.15
CA ALA A 741 31.43 -7.36 -18.73
C ALA A 741 32.90 -7.76 -18.99
N LEU A 742 33.44 -7.41 -20.16
CA LEU A 742 34.85 -7.63 -20.51
C LEU A 742 35.80 -6.84 -19.60
N GLU A 743 35.50 -5.55 -19.37
CA GLU A 743 36.25 -4.70 -18.45
C GLU A 743 36.24 -5.27 -17.04
N ARG A 744 35.09 -5.75 -16.56
CA ARG A 744 34.99 -6.37 -15.23
C ARG A 744 35.82 -7.64 -15.14
N GLN A 745 35.79 -8.47 -16.17
CA GLN A 745 36.61 -9.68 -16.25
C GLN A 745 38.10 -9.35 -16.23
N ALA A 746 38.54 -8.34 -17.00
CA ALA A 746 39.91 -7.86 -17.01
C ALA A 746 40.34 -7.29 -15.65
N ALA A 747 39.48 -6.48 -15.01
CA ALA A 747 39.74 -5.90 -13.69
C ALA A 747 39.90 -6.97 -12.60
N ILE A 748 39.13 -8.06 -12.67
CA ILE A 748 39.32 -9.20 -11.78
C ILE A 748 40.61 -9.94 -12.13
N SER A 749 41.01 -10.04 -13.38
CA SER A 749 42.25 -10.73 -13.76
C SER A 749 43.54 -9.92 -13.48
N ALA A 750 43.45 -8.63 -13.18
CA ALA A 750 44.59 -7.76 -12.92
C ALA A 750 45.19 -7.93 -11.52
N ASP A 751 46.49 -7.65 -11.41
CA ASP A 751 47.18 -7.58 -10.12
C ASP A 751 46.79 -6.33 -9.34
N HIS A 752 46.92 -6.41 -8.01
CA HIS A 752 46.83 -5.23 -7.16
C HIS A 752 47.90 -4.20 -7.59
N PRO A 753 47.64 -2.88 -7.58
CA PRO A 753 48.60 -1.86 -8.04
C PRO A 753 50.01 -2.00 -7.46
N LEU A 754 50.14 -2.22 -6.14
CA LEU A 754 51.43 -2.48 -5.48
C LEU A 754 52.14 -3.76 -5.96
N VAL A 755 51.39 -4.77 -6.41
CA VAL A 755 51.96 -6.00 -6.98
C VAL A 755 52.41 -5.76 -8.41
N ALA A 756 51.64 -4.99 -9.19
CA ALA A 756 52.06 -4.56 -10.52
C ALA A 756 53.35 -3.73 -10.45
N GLU A 757 53.42 -2.72 -9.57
CA GLU A 757 54.62 -1.90 -9.33
C GLU A 757 55.80 -2.77 -8.87
N PHE A 758 55.59 -3.72 -7.94
CA PHE A 758 56.62 -4.68 -7.54
C PHE A 758 57.22 -5.42 -8.75
N TRP A 759 56.37 -5.82 -9.69
CA TRP A 759 56.79 -6.56 -10.87
C TRP A 759 57.45 -5.70 -11.94
N GLU A 760 57.01 -4.44 -12.11
CA GLU A 760 57.70 -3.45 -12.95
C GLU A 760 59.10 -3.17 -12.42
N VAL A 761 59.24 -3.01 -11.09
CA VAL A 761 60.55 -2.86 -10.43
C VAL A 761 61.40 -4.12 -10.64
N PHE A 762 60.81 -5.30 -10.58
CA PHE A 762 61.51 -6.55 -10.85
C PHE A 762 62.06 -6.61 -12.28
N GLU A 763 61.25 -6.27 -13.28
CA GLU A 763 61.68 -6.24 -14.68
C GLU A 763 62.78 -5.20 -14.92
N TYR A 764 62.61 -4.00 -14.34
CA TYR A 764 63.61 -2.95 -14.39
C TYR A 764 64.94 -3.42 -13.80
N LEU A 765 64.94 -3.98 -12.59
CA LEU A 765 66.16 -4.44 -11.93
C LEU A 765 66.85 -5.58 -12.70
N GLU A 766 66.09 -6.53 -13.24
CA GLU A 766 66.64 -7.60 -14.09
C GLU A 766 67.25 -7.08 -15.41
N SER A 767 66.87 -5.89 -15.87
CA SER A 767 67.40 -5.29 -17.11
C SER A 767 68.74 -4.55 -16.94
N LEU A 768 69.20 -4.32 -15.70
CA LEU A 768 70.33 -3.42 -15.42
C LEU A 768 71.72 -4.01 -15.67
N GLY A 769 71.87 -5.32 -15.85
CA GLY A 769 73.19 -5.95 -15.99
C GLY A 769 73.18 -7.23 -16.83
N GLU A 770 74.38 -7.68 -17.21
CA GLU A 770 74.55 -8.96 -17.91
C GLU A 770 74.42 -10.12 -16.91
N GLY A 771 73.22 -10.70 -16.83
CA GLY A 771 72.90 -11.86 -16.01
C GLY A 771 71.89 -11.57 -14.88
N PRO A 772 71.51 -12.59 -14.07
CA PRO A 772 70.46 -12.47 -13.06
C PRO A 772 70.83 -11.46 -11.96
N GLN A 773 69.94 -10.50 -11.70
CA GLN A 773 70.18 -9.43 -10.71
C GLN A 773 69.43 -9.68 -9.41
N VAL A 774 68.15 -10.02 -9.52
CA VAL A 774 67.21 -10.26 -8.41
C VAL A 774 66.43 -11.57 -8.56
N ASN A 775 66.47 -12.20 -9.74
CA ASN A 775 65.92 -13.55 -9.94
C ASN A 775 66.95 -14.63 -9.56
N HIS A 776 66.74 -15.23 -8.40
CA HIS A 776 67.59 -16.30 -7.89
C HIS A 776 67.35 -17.66 -8.56
N SER A 777 66.32 -17.81 -9.41
CA SER A 777 65.98 -19.08 -10.06
C SER A 777 66.96 -19.41 -11.19
N ILE A 778 67.44 -20.66 -11.21
CA ILE A 778 68.13 -21.24 -12.38
C ILE A 778 67.16 -21.91 -13.36
N ASP A 779 65.92 -22.18 -12.93
CA ASP A 779 64.88 -22.74 -13.80
C ASP A 779 64.21 -21.59 -14.58
N PRO A 780 64.25 -21.61 -15.93
CA PRO A 780 63.64 -20.56 -16.75
C PRO A 780 62.12 -20.46 -16.59
N LYS A 781 61.44 -21.50 -16.08
CA LYS A 781 59.98 -21.50 -15.84
C LYS A 781 59.58 -20.87 -14.51
N LEU A 782 60.55 -20.56 -13.65
CA LEU A 782 60.31 -20.05 -12.31
C LEU A 782 61.02 -18.70 -12.11
N ILE A 783 60.42 -17.89 -11.26
CA ILE A 783 61.01 -16.68 -10.71
C ILE A 783 61.19 -16.92 -9.21
N ALA A 784 62.40 -16.69 -8.70
CA ALA A 784 62.67 -16.84 -7.28
C ALA A 784 63.24 -15.54 -6.71
N ILE A 785 62.53 -14.95 -5.75
CA ILE A 785 62.89 -13.63 -5.22
C ILE A 785 63.13 -13.74 -3.72
N ASN A 786 64.31 -13.31 -3.26
CA ASN A 786 64.49 -13.00 -1.85
C ASN A 786 63.96 -11.58 -1.61
N LEU A 787 62.82 -11.44 -0.94
CA LEU A 787 62.15 -10.14 -0.78
C LEU A 787 63.00 -9.08 -0.05
N ASN A 788 63.92 -9.49 0.83
CA ASN A 788 64.78 -8.54 1.53
C ASN A 788 65.91 -8.05 0.62
N GLU A 789 66.58 -8.96 -0.10
CA GLU A 789 67.61 -8.58 -1.09
C GLU A 789 67.00 -7.79 -2.25
N PHE A 790 65.76 -8.10 -2.64
CA PHE A 790 65.00 -7.34 -3.64
C PHE A 790 64.74 -5.90 -3.18
N ALA A 791 64.27 -5.70 -1.94
CA ALA A 791 64.04 -4.37 -1.40
C ALA A 791 65.33 -3.56 -1.23
N GLU A 792 66.43 -4.22 -0.83
CA GLU A 792 67.76 -3.61 -0.79
C GLU A 792 68.18 -3.12 -2.19
N MET A 793 68.03 -3.97 -3.21
CA MET A 793 68.40 -3.64 -4.58
C MET A 793 67.53 -2.53 -5.18
N ALA A 794 66.22 -2.57 -4.95
CA ALA A 794 65.29 -1.51 -5.34
C ALA A 794 65.68 -0.16 -4.73
N SER A 795 66.04 -0.15 -3.44
CA SER A 795 66.49 1.06 -2.73
C SER A 795 67.78 1.64 -3.32
N VAL A 796 68.77 0.79 -3.64
CA VAL A 796 70.03 1.21 -4.29
C VAL A 796 69.75 1.92 -5.62
N HIS A 797 68.77 1.45 -6.40
CA HIS A 797 68.37 2.04 -7.68
C HIS A 797 67.25 3.08 -7.56
N ARG A 798 66.96 3.55 -6.34
CA ARG A 798 65.95 4.58 -6.05
C ARG A 798 64.56 4.25 -6.62
N GLN A 799 64.23 2.97 -6.71
CA GLN A 799 62.90 2.51 -7.08
C GLN A 799 61.97 2.57 -5.86
N ASN A 800 60.73 2.99 -6.10
CA ASN A 800 59.72 3.01 -5.05
C ASN A 800 59.18 1.58 -4.86
N LEU A 801 59.05 1.16 -3.60
CA LEU A 801 58.54 -0.17 -3.29
C LEU A 801 57.64 -0.08 -2.06
N GLY A 802 56.48 -0.73 -2.13
CA GLY A 802 55.58 -0.86 -0.99
C GLY A 802 56.25 -1.56 0.20
N ASP A 803 55.71 -1.32 1.41
CA ASP A 803 56.21 -1.97 2.61
C ASP A 803 56.14 -3.51 2.50
N LEU A 804 57.22 -4.19 2.88
CA LEU A 804 57.36 -5.64 2.73
C LEU A 804 56.31 -6.44 3.51
N LYS A 805 55.80 -5.93 4.65
CA LYS A 805 54.74 -6.61 5.40
C LYS A 805 53.44 -6.62 4.59
N THR A 806 53.15 -5.51 3.91
CA THR A 806 51.99 -5.38 3.02
C THR A 806 52.16 -6.23 1.75
N LEU A 807 53.32 -6.13 1.08
CA LEU A 807 53.60 -6.90 -0.14
C LEU A 807 53.57 -8.41 0.09
N ARG A 808 54.05 -8.92 1.22
CA ARG A 808 53.97 -10.35 1.54
C ARG A 808 52.54 -10.88 1.54
N GLY A 809 51.57 -10.08 1.98
CA GLY A 809 50.15 -10.45 1.93
C GLY A 809 49.57 -10.39 0.51
N LEU A 810 50.00 -9.42 -0.29
CA LEU A 810 49.47 -9.20 -1.64
C LEU A 810 50.08 -10.15 -2.68
N LEU A 811 51.38 -10.44 -2.61
CA LEU A 811 52.11 -11.27 -3.58
C LEU A 811 51.63 -12.72 -3.63
N VAL A 812 51.08 -13.26 -2.54
CA VAL A 812 50.46 -14.60 -2.53
C VAL A 812 49.30 -14.66 -3.53
N ASN A 813 48.62 -13.53 -3.76
CA ASN A 813 47.49 -13.40 -4.68
C ASN A 813 47.90 -12.83 -6.05
N SER A 814 49.21 -12.81 -6.36
CA SER A 814 49.73 -12.35 -7.65
C SER A 814 49.17 -13.21 -8.79
N ARG A 815 48.51 -12.55 -9.75
CA ARG A 815 47.86 -13.11 -10.92
C ARG A 815 48.77 -13.08 -12.14
N SER A 816 49.57 -12.03 -12.33
CA SER A 816 50.52 -11.96 -13.46
C SER A 816 51.62 -13.00 -13.33
N ARG A 817 52.07 -13.31 -12.12
CA ARG A 817 53.04 -14.37 -11.84
C ARG A 817 52.54 -15.17 -10.66
N LYS A 818 52.07 -16.37 -10.94
CA LYS A 818 51.37 -17.21 -9.95
C LYS A 818 52.32 -17.63 -8.84
N TRP A 819 51.99 -17.28 -7.61
CA TRP A 819 52.73 -17.73 -6.42
C TRP A 819 52.65 -19.27 -6.28
N GLN A 820 53.77 -19.89 -5.92
CA GLN A 820 53.84 -21.35 -5.68
C GLN A 820 54.23 -21.69 -4.24
N GLU A 821 55.30 -21.09 -3.73
CA GLU A 821 55.87 -21.49 -2.44
C GLU A 821 56.57 -20.30 -1.77
N THR A 822 56.49 -20.21 -0.43
CA THR A 822 57.21 -19.20 0.36
C THR A 822 58.42 -19.82 1.05
N ASN A 823 59.50 -19.05 1.16
CA ASN A 823 60.66 -19.37 2.00
C ASN A 823 61.38 -20.68 1.61
N LYS A 824 61.34 -21.04 0.32
CA LYS A 824 61.98 -22.24 -0.21
C LYS A 824 63.50 -22.02 -0.30
N PRO A 825 64.34 -22.89 0.29
CA PRO A 825 65.78 -22.81 0.09
C PRO A 825 66.12 -23.24 -1.35
N ILE A 826 66.80 -22.37 -2.09
CA ILE A 826 67.22 -22.64 -3.47
C ILE A 826 68.69 -22.26 -3.67
N TYR A 827 69.32 -22.90 -4.66
CA TYR A 827 70.62 -22.47 -5.18
C TYR A 827 70.45 -21.19 -6.01
N SER A 828 71.11 -20.12 -5.59
CA SER A 828 70.91 -18.74 -6.08
C SER A 828 71.70 -18.47 -7.36
N ALA A 829 71.01 -18.24 -8.48
CA ALA A 829 71.61 -17.81 -9.73
C ALA A 829 72.38 -16.47 -9.59
N VAL A 830 71.78 -15.51 -8.89
CA VAL A 830 72.38 -14.18 -8.60
C VAL A 830 73.70 -14.32 -7.83
N ARG A 831 73.71 -15.08 -6.73
CA ARG A 831 74.91 -15.20 -5.89
C ARG A 831 75.98 -16.04 -6.57
N ALA A 832 75.60 -17.03 -7.38
CA ALA A 832 76.54 -17.79 -8.20
C ALA A 832 77.22 -16.89 -9.26
N ALA A 833 76.46 -16.02 -9.94
CA ALA A 833 77.02 -15.05 -10.87
C ALA A 833 77.96 -14.05 -10.17
N GLN A 834 77.56 -13.49 -9.03
CA GLN A 834 78.40 -12.57 -8.25
C GLN A 834 79.70 -13.22 -7.77
N ALA A 835 79.65 -14.48 -7.34
CA ALA A 835 80.81 -15.25 -6.92
C ALA A 835 81.77 -15.57 -8.07
N ALA A 836 81.25 -15.73 -9.30
CA ALA A 836 82.08 -15.89 -10.50
C ALA A 836 82.79 -14.59 -10.90
N SER A 837 82.20 -13.43 -10.62
CA SER A 837 82.77 -12.10 -10.96
C SER A 837 83.71 -11.52 -9.89
N HIS A 838 83.79 -12.09 -8.69
CA HIS A 838 84.58 -11.56 -7.57
C HIS A 838 85.43 -12.66 -6.89
N ALA A 839 86.73 -12.41 -6.69
CA ALA A 839 87.71 -13.41 -6.22
C ALA A 839 87.54 -13.90 -4.76
N MET A 840 86.56 -13.42 -4.00
CA MET A 840 86.28 -13.84 -2.62
C MET A 840 84.77 -13.91 -2.35
N PRO A 841 84.15 -15.10 -2.19
CA PRO A 841 82.72 -15.21 -1.93
C PRO A 841 82.40 -14.88 -0.46
N LYS A 842 81.62 -13.82 -0.20
CA LYS A 842 81.17 -13.42 1.16
C LYS A 842 79.83 -14.03 1.60
N LYS A 843 79.03 -14.62 0.70
CA LYS A 843 77.67 -15.11 1.00
C LYS A 843 77.47 -16.56 0.51
N THR A 844 76.69 -17.35 1.25
CA THR A 844 76.33 -18.74 0.86
C THR A 844 75.55 -18.75 -0.45
N THR A 845 75.78 -19.74 -1.31
CA THR A 845 75.06 -19.90 -2.59
C THR A 845 73.59 -20.30 -2.40
N THR A 846 73.21 -20.83 -1.23
CA THR A 846 71.82 -21.11 -0.89
C THR A 846 71.16 -19.90 -0.23
N VAL A 847 69.97 -19.53 -0.71
CA VAL A 847 69.13 -18.45 -0.18
C VAL A 847 67.67 -18.91 -0.12
N ARG A 848 66.88 -18.37 0.82
CA ARG A 848 65.45 -18.65 0.86
C ARG A 848 64.68 -17.62 0.05
N CYS A 849 63.86 -18.10 -0.88
CA CYS A 849 63.12 -17.26 -1.81
C CYS A 849 61.63 -17.54 -1.77
N TRP A 850 60.88 -16.55 -2.24
CA TRP A 850 59.51 -16.69 -2.69
C TRP A 850 59.53 -17.14 -4.15
N ILE A 851 58.77 -18.19 -4.47
CA ILE A 851 58.77 -18.81 -5.80
C ILE A 851 57.47 -18.47 -6.52
N PHE A 852 57.62 -18.01 -7.75
CA PHE A 852 56.54 -17.65 -8.66
C PHE A 852 56.73 -18.36 -10.00
N GLN A 853 55.63 -18.61 -10.70
CA GLN A 853 55.66 -19.12 -12.06
C GLN A 853 55.96 -17.98 -13.04
N ARG A 854 56.91 -18.20 -13.95
CA ARG A 854 57.14 -17.31 -15.09
C ARG A 854 56.09 -17.63 -16.16
N VAL A 855 55.42 -16.58 -16.66
CA VAL A 855 54.41 -16.70 -17.72
C VAL A 855 55.07 -16.96 -19.07
#